data_AF-A0A2L2WPF8-F1
#
_entry.id   AF-A0A2L2WPF8-F1
#
_cell.length_a   1.000
_cell.length_b   1.000
_cell.length_c   1.000
_cell.angle_alpha   90.00
_cell.angle_beta   90.00
_cell.angle_gamma   90.00
#
_symmetry.space_group_name_H-M   'P 1'
#
loop_
_entity.id
_entity.type
_entity.pdbx_description
1 polymer ?
#
loop_
_entity_poly.entity_id
_entity_poly.type
_entity_poly.pdbx_seq_one_letter_code
_entity_poly.pdbx_strand_id
1 'polypeptide(L)'
;MTLMVSSCDDMLDVDGGRQVEMPEINQKTDSLFYVAGIMQAMQQAAEVYVIQNEMRGDLATTTVHSDRNLQELANFSATTTNKYDSAYVYYKVVNNCNYYLAHRDTALYDGAYNVTLDEYAAVLSYRAWAYLQLARTYGKVKFFTHPLTSLSQIENDNSPMLDIEGIVNELAPQLIQFRNSGIPYSNSISKLGDYEFIWERCCIPVNVILGELYLEVGRYSDAAKCYYEFLFRNKILAEDMRSFFYIRYTGEIVDLPNDFTPGGVSGMTWITRINNVSTTLSSVNGTSSGAITYIPMADKSLNGYTTEIPKLFGFDYYYYNSHPESEQIIDSVYLKNKQIVASDVYNLLADSADYYYQTNDPIDPQLSVLKRVGDMRARARIDVINRDNVREEILQTYITKKALPRVVLYRPSTIWLHLAEALNRMGYPDAAFAILKDGITDNMRSYQYVRDETWNMLTTEIPFCSNDGRSEQSQLFSGTGTNHNYGIHRHGCSDQYGISGDKSLYKMSVEVEKKIAELQDIFDGEQWNVSVVDRAADIQAVEAEIDAVGNDASMSDEEKTRRLKELDARLAKLNKEFNSLGKWSLQDVINAVEDIICDEYAMEFAFEGSRFADLARLARNKNGKGTGGYSGSPAGYGANFGGRWLAKKLAFKNPVKDLTVESNWYLDMK
;
A
#
# COMPACT_ATOMS: atom_id res chain seq x y z
N MET A 1 -11.89 31.75 27.92
CA MET A 1 -12.58 30.59 27.34
C MET A 1 -11.54 29.48 27.33
N THR A 2 -11.60 28.63 28.36
CA THR A 2 -10.55 27.69 28.74
C THR A 2 -10.72 26.43 27.90
N LEU A 3 -9.76 26.13 27.02
CA LEU A 3 -9.62 24.85 26.34
C LEU A 3 -9.22 23.81 27.40
N MET A 4 -10.15 22.95 27.82
CA MET A 4 -9.81 21.73 28.55
C MET A 4 -9.34 20.70 27.54
N VAL A 5 -8.09 20.25 27.69
CA VAL A 5 -7.45 19.19 26.91
C VAL A 5 -7.67 17.89 27.68
N SER A 6 -8.64 17.06 27.27
CA SER A 6 -8.97 15.79 27.94
C SER A 6 -7.98 14.64 27.64
N SER A 7 -7.09 14.82 26.67
CA SER A 7 -6.10 13.82 26.21
C SER A 7 -5.09 13.41 27.27
N CYS A 8 -4.74 14.34 28.16
CA CYS A 8 -3.64 14.17 29.10
C CYS A 8 -3.98 13.24 30.27
N ASP A 9 -5.25 13.18 30.66
CA ASP A 9 -5.72 12.31 31.77
C ASP A 9 -5.63 10.83 31.39
N ASP A 10 -5.97 10.48 30.14
CA ASP A 10 -5.86 9.11 29.62
C ASP A 10 -4.39 8.65 29.46
N MET A 11 -3.41 9.59 29.47
CA MET A 11 -1.99 9.22 29.41
C MET A 11 -1.54 8.38 30.62
N LEU A 12 -2.32 8.44 31.70
CA LEU A 12 -1.99 7.88 32.99
C LEU A 12 -2.86 6.70 33.39
N ASP A 13 -3.67 6.13 32.50
CA ASP A 13 -4.36 4.86 32.77
C ASP A 13 -3.32 3.71 32.77
N VAL A 14 -2.59 3.67 33.88
CA VAL A 14 -1.65 2.66 34.32
C VAL A 14 -2.39 1.89 35.39
N ASP A 15 -2.91 0.72 35.05
CA ASP A 15 -3.48 -0.22 36.02
C ASP A 15 -2.49 -0.41 37.19
N GLY A 16 -2.85 0.12 38.36
CA GLY A 16 -2.35 -0.27 39.67
C GLY A 16 -0.85 -0.14 39.96
N GLY A 17 -0.43 1.03 40.45
CA GLY A 17 0.33 1.11 41.71
C GLY A 17 1.75 0.50 41.81
N ARG A 18 2.45 0.24 40.70
CA ARG A 18 3.91 0.02 40.71
C ARG A 18 4.57 0.92 39.67
N GLN A 19 5.02 2.10 40.10
CA GLN A 19 6.14 2.75 39.42
C GLN A 19 7.34 1.82 39.60
N VAL A 20 7.61 1.00 38.59
CA VAL A 20 8.90 0.33 38.47
C VAL A 20 9.87 1.46 38.15
N GLU A 21 10.69 1.89 39.11
CA GLU A 21 11.93 2.60 38.76
C GLU A 21 12.71 1.66 37.85
N MET A 22 12.70 1.96 36.55
CA MET A 22 13.26 1.05 35.56
C MET A 22 14.79 1.29 35.50
N PRO A 23 15.61 0.23 35.64
CA PRO A 23 17.06 0.34 35.75
C PRO A 23 17.72 0.93 34.49
N GLU A 24 18.98 1.41 34.62
CA GLU A 24 19.79 1.93 33.51
C GLU A 24 19.84 0.96 32.32
N ILE A 25 19.67 1.48 31.09
CA ILE A 25 19.66 0.67 29.87
C ILE A 25 21.08 0.52 29.32
N ASN A 26 21.97 -0.09 30.11
CA ASN A 26 23.38 -0.29 29.76
C ASN A 26 23.71 -1.72 29.29
N GLN A 27 22.72 -2.64 29.30
CA GLN A 27 22.88 -4.04 28.86
C GLN A 27 21.86 -4.45 27.79
N LYS A 28 22.24 -5.46 26.98
CA LYS A 28 21.42 -6.02 25.89
C LYS A 28 20.10 -6.61 26.39
N THR A 29 20.12 -7.36 27.51
CA THR A 29 18.91 -7.99 28.07
C THR A 29 17.89 -6.95 28.53
N ASP A 30 18.36 -5.87 29.14
CA ASP A 30 17.49 -4.82 29.66
C ASP A 30 16.79 -4.09 28.52
N SER A 31 17.52 -3.81 27.44
CA SER A 31 16.95 -3.14 26.27
C SER A 31 15.82 -3.88 25.57
N LEU A 32 15.85 -5.23 25.55
CA LEU A 32 14.81 -6.02 24.93
C LEU A 32 13.47 -5.85 25.67
N PHE A 33 13.49 -5.69 27.00
CA PHE A 33 12.27 -5.44 27.78
C PHE A 33 11.63 -4.09 27.43
N TYR A 34 12.44 -3.04 27.21
CA TYR A 34 11.93 -1.74 26.79
C TYR A 34 11.33 -1.79 25.38
N VAL A 35 11.99 -2.46 24.43
CA VAL A 35 11.45 -2.65 23.08
C VAL A 35 10.18 -3.49 23.11
N ALA A 36 10.10 -4.53 23.96
CA ALA A 36 8.87 -5.27 24.19
C ALA A 36 7.74 -4.37 24.72
N GLY A 37 8.06 -3.41 25.61
CA GLY A 37 7.12 -2.40 26.09
C GLY A 37 6.63 -1.45 24.98
N ILE A 38 7.50 -1.06 24.04
CA ILE A 38 7.10 -0.30 22.83
C ILE A 38 6.16 -1.16 21.96
N MET A 39 6.50 -2.43 21.72
CA MET A 39 5.65 -3.34 20.93
C MET A 39 4.28 -3.58 21.59
N GLN A 40 4.21 -3.68 22.92
CA GLN A 40 2.94 -3.76 23.63
C GLN A 40 2.10 -2.47 23.46
N ALA A 41 2.74 -1.30 23.44
CA ALA A 41 2.04 -0.06 23.11
C ALA A 41 1.54 -0.05 21.65
N MET A 42 2.31 -0.60 20.71
CA MET A 42 1.86 -0.80 19.32
C MET A 42 0.62 -1.69 19.24
N GLN A 43 0.51 -2.75 20.06
CA GLN A 43 -0.70 -3.59 20.11
C GLN A 43 -1.95 -2.78 20.47
N GLN A 44 -1.85 -1.84 21.40
CA GLN A 44 -2.98 -0.97 21.79
C GLN A 44 -3.42 -0.07 20.63
N ALA A 45 -2.48 0.36 19.80
CA ALA A 45 -2.77 1.20 18.63
C ALA A 45 -3.29 0.40 17.42
N ALA A 46 -3.06 -0.92 17.37
CA ALA A 46 -3.26 -1.72 16.18
C ALA A 46 -4.73 -1.79 15.72
N GLU A 47 -5.66 -2.00 16.65
CA GLU A 47 -7.09 -2.03 16.32
C GLU A 47 -7.61 -0.65 15.92
N VAL A 48 -7.23 0.39 16.67
CA VAL A 48 -7.60 1.78 16.38
C VAL A 48 -7.12 2.18 14.98
N TYR A 49 -5.88 1.83 14.63
CA TYR A 49 -5.31 2.06 13.30
C TYR A 49 -6.18 1.48 12.19
N VAL A 50 -6.59 0.21 12.30
CA VAL A 50 -7.40 -0.44 11.26
C VAL A 50 -8.79 0.15 11.19
N ILE A 51 -9.47 0.31 12.33
CA ILE A 51 -10.86 0.77 12.37
C ILE A 51 -10.99 2.20 11.87
N GLN A 52 -10.08 3.10 12.28
CA GLN A 52 -10.09 4.48 11.79
C GLN A 52 -9.91 4.55 10.27
N ASN A 53 -9.05 3.72 9.69
CA ASN A 53 -8.76 3.76 8.26
C ASN A 53 -9.78 3.02 7.39
N GLU A 54 -10.31 1.89 7.84
CA GLU A 54 -11.28 1.11 7.06
C GLU A 54 -12.67 1.73 7.12
N MET A 55 -13.12 2.20 8.29
CA MET A 55 -14.47 2.77 8.42
C MET A 55 -14.61 4.10 7.69
N ARG A 56 -13.53 4.89 7.63
CA ARG A 56 -13.49 6.18 6.92
C ARG A 56 -13.13 6.03 5.44
N GLY A 57 -12.60 4.86 5.05
CA GLY A 57 -12.30 4.50 3.67
C GLY A 57 -13.54 4.07 2.87
N ASP A 58 -13.32 3.73 1.61
CA ASP A 58 -14.34 3.32 0.66
C ASP A 58 -14.56 1.80 0.61
N LEU A 59 -13.75 0.97 1.30
CA LEU A 59 -13.82 -0.50 1.18
C LEU A 59 -14.84 -1.15 2.10
N ALA A 60 -15.01 -0.62 3.30
CA ALA A 60 -15.90 -1.17 4.32
C ALA A 60 -17.15 -0.31 4.46
N THR A 61 -18.25 -0.87 4.96
CA THR A 61 -19.45 -0.12 5.36
C THR A 61 -20.10 -0.72 6.60
N THR A 62 -20.97 0.06 7.23
CA THR A 62 -21.76 -0.38 8.38
C THR A 62 -22.96 -1.24 7.96
N THR A 63 -23.48 -2.01 8.91
CA THR A 63 -24.72 -2.76 8.82
C THR A 63 -25.76 -2.17 9.77
N VAL A 64 -26.97 -2.71 9.74
CA VAL A 64 -28.02 -2.40 10.73
C VAL A 64 -27.65 -2.79 12.16
N HIS A 65 -26.59 -3.60 12.34
CA HIS A 65 -26.11 -4.05 13.64
C HIS A 65 -24.91 -3.25 14.14
N SER A 66 -24.27 -2.43 13.29
CA SER A 66 -23.10 -1.65 13.67
C SER A 66 -23.35 -0.80 14.89
N ASP A 67 -22.42 -0.79 15.84
CA ASP A 67 -22.46 0.13 16.96
C ASP A 67 -22.34 1.58 16.49
N ARG A 68 -22.75 2.49 17.38
CA ARG A 68 -22.78 3.93 17.11
C ARG A 68 -21.40 4.50 16.76
N ASN A 69 -20.31 3.99 17.36
CA ASN A 69 -18.98 4.52 17.13
C ASN A 69 -18.50 4.21 15.70
N LEU A 70 -18.79 3.01 15.19
CA LEU A 70 -18.49 2.64 13.81
C LEU A 70 -19.31 3.47 12.81
N GLN A 71 -20.59 3.71 13.11
CA GLN A 71 -21.46 4.57 12.29
C GLN A 71 -20.93 6.00 12.22
N GLU A 72 -20.53 6.57 13.37
CA GLU A 72 -19.99 7.92 13.47
C GLU A 72 -18.65 8.09 12.75
N LEU A 73 -17.79 7.07 12.76
CA LEU A 73 -16.58 7.07 11.94
C LEU A 73 -16.92 7.04 10.45
N ALA A 74 -17.85 6.16 10.04
CA ALA A 74 -18.22 5.98 8.65
C ALA A 74 -18.82 7.23 8.00
N ASN A 75 -19.70 7.93 8.71
CA ASN A 75 -20.36 9.14 8.23
C ASN A 75 -19.66 10.44 8.64
N PHE A 76 -18.42 10.38 9.16
CA PHE A 76 -17.62 11.54 9.53
C PHE A 76 -18.28 12.45 10.59
N SER A 77 -19.06 11.87 11.52
CA SER A 77 -19.67 12.57 12.66
C SER A 77 -19.05 12.24 14.01
N ALA A 78 -18.02 11.40 14.05
CA ALA A 78 -17.26 11.08 15.26
C ALA A 78 -16.74 12.35 15.94
N THR A 79 -16.89 12.38 17.26
CA THR A 79 -16.39 13.41 18.18
C THR A 79 -15.40 12.78 19.16
N THR A 80 -14.88 13.58 20.09
CA THR A 80 -13.96 13.10 21.14
C THR A 80 -14.54 12.07 22.12
N THR A 81 -15.84 11.77 22.03
CA THR A 81 -16.48 10.70 22.81
C THR A 81 -16.47 9.35 22.11
N ASN A 82 -16.04 9.29 20.84
CA ASN A 82 -16.02 8.05 20.08
C ASN A 82 -14.95 7.10 20.66
N LYS A 83 -15.30 5.83 20.89
CA LYS A 83 -14.38 4.86 21.52
C LYS A 83 -13.12 4.57 20.69
N TYR A 84 -13.16 4.87 19.39
CA TYR A 84 -12.02 4.72 18.48
C TYR A 84 -11.29 6.04 18.23
N ASP A 85 -11.69 7.16 18.85
CA ASP A 85 -10.84 8.34 18.98
C ASP A 85 -9.89 8.12 20.15
N SER A 86 -8.61 7.91 19.83
CA SER A 86 -7.57 7.73 20.83
C SER A 86 -6.23 8.19 20.29
N ALA A 87 -5.93 9.47 20.43
CA ALA A 87 -4.57 9.96 20.21
C ALA A 87 -3.58 9.36 21.23
N TYR A 88 -4.09 9.05 22.43
CA TYR A 88 -3.33 8.45 23.52
C TYR A 88 -2.56 7.18 23.10
N VAL A 89 -3.18 6.23 22.38
CA VAL A 89 -2.48 4.98 22.03
C VAL A 89 -1.23 5.22 21.19
N TYR A 90 -1.23 6.24 20.33
CA TYR A 90 -0.05 6.62 19.56
C TYR A 90 0.95 7.43 20.38
N TYR A 91 0.49 8.37 21.22
CA TYR A 91 1.37 9.11 22.12
C TYR A 91 2.08 8.20 23.14
N LYS A 92 1.44 7.11 23.55
CA LYS A 92 2.05 6.07 24.38
C LYS A 92 3.24 5.42 23.69
N VAL A 93 3.11 5.08 22.39
CA VAL A 93 4.24 4.60 21.58
C VAL A 93 5.35 5.66 21.53
N VAL A 94 5.00 6.90 21.20
CA VAL A 94 5.95 8.02 21.13
C VAL A 94 6.72 8.19 22.44
N ASN A 95 6.03 8.20 23.58
CA ASN A 95 6.66 8.43 24.87
C ASN A 95 7.56 7.25 25.28
N ASN A 96 7.13 6.01 25.02
CA ASN A 96 7.96 4.83 25.25
C ASN A 96 9.23 4.86 24.39
N CYS A 97 9.12 5.27 23.12
CA CYS A 97 10.28 5.49 22.25
C CYS A 97 11.18 6.60 22.79
N ASN A 98 10.63 7.75 23.20
CA ASN A 98 11.42 8.86 23.74
C ASN A 98 12.17 8.46 25.02
N TYR A 99 11.55 7.68 25.91
CA TYR A 99 12.21 7.15 27.09
C TYR A 99 13.39 6.25 26.70
N TYR A 100 13.19 5.28 25.81
CA TYR A 100 14.27 4.42 25.34
C TYR A 100 15.41 5.26 24.71
N LEU A 101 15.09 6.19 23.81
CA LEU A 101 16.08 6.97 23.06
C LEU A 101 16.88 7.92 23.95
N ALA A 102 16.29 8.39 25.05
CA ALA A 102 16.96 9.27 26.01
C ALA A 102 17.93 8.51 26.94
N HIS A 103 17.71 7.21 27.16
CA HIS A 103 18.47 6.42 28.13
C HIS A 103 19.34 5.32 27.51
N ARG A 104 19.21 5.05 26.20
CA ARG A 104 20.02 4.04 25.52
C ARG A 104 21.45 4.53 25.33
N ASP A 105 22.40 3.81 25.92
CA ASP A 105 23.81 3.94 25.57
C ASP A 105 24.05 3.50 24.11
N THR A 106 24.38 4.46 23.25
CA THR A 106 24.70 4.24 21.83
C THR A 106 26.17 3.89 21.59
N ALA A 107 27.00 3.79 22.63
CA ALA A 107 28.44 3.49 22.52
C ALA A 107 28.78 2.04 22.89
N LEU A 108 27.81 1.11 22.91
CA LEU A 108 28.06 -0.30 23.17
C LEU A 108 28.50 -1.05 21.91
N TYR A 109 29.68 -1.66 21.96
CA TYR A 109 30.29 -2.41 20.86
C TYR A 109 30.52 -3.88 21.23
N ASP A 110 30.35 -4.77 20.25
CA ASP A 110 30.87 -6.14 20.27
C ASP A 110 31.93 -6.27 19.16
N GLY A 111 33.21 -6.25 19.57
CA GLY A 111 34.33 -6.10 18.65
C GLY A 111 34.27 -4.78 17.89
N ALA A 112 34.15 -4.86 16.55
CA ALA A 112 34.07 -3.68 15.67
C ALA A 112 32.63 -3.22 15.39
N TYR A 113 31.62 -3.97 15.84
CA TYR A 113 30.21 -3.71 15.52
C TYR A 113 29.52 -3.01 16.68
N ASN A 114 28.86 -1.89 16.39
CA ASN A 114 27.97 -1.26 17.36
C ASN A 114 26.66 -2.06 17.41
N VAL A 115 26.44 -2.77 18.51
CA VAL A 115 25.31 -3.69 18.67
C VAL A 115 23.98 -2.99 18.97
N THR A 116 23.97 -1.65 19.04
CA THR A 116 22.81 -0.86 19.43
C THR A 116 22.18 -0.08 18.30
N LEU A 117 22.92 0.18 17.21
CA LEU A 117 22.47 1.09 16.16
C LEU A 117 21.21 0.63 15.45
N ASP A 118 21.10 -0.66 15.12
CA ASP A 118 19.92 -1.19 14.42
C ASP A 118 18.67 -1.15 15.31
N GLU A 119 18.82 -1.41 16.61
CA GLU A 119 17.73 -1.31 17.57
C GLU A 119 17.31 0.15 17.80
N TYR A 120 18.28 1.05 17.93
CA TYR A 120 18.04 2.49 18.03
C TYR A 120 17.29 3.02 16.80
N ALA A 121 17.71 2.60 15.60
CA ALA A 121 17.07 2.93 14.33
C ALA A 121 15.63 2.38 14.24
N ALA A 122 15.38 1.17 14.73
CA ALA A 122 14.04 0.61 14.82
C ALA A 122 13.15 1.42 15.77
N VAL A 123 13.67 1.88 16.92
CA VAL A 123 12.92 2.72 17.86
C VAL A 123 12.60 4.10 17.27
N LEU A 124 13.52 4.71 16.52
CA LEU A 124 13.23 5.91 15.74
C LEU A 124 12.09 5.67 14.73
N SER A 125 12.07 4.50 14.10
CA SER A 125 11.06 4.12 13.12
C SER A 125 9.66 3.94 13.75
N TYR A 126 9.56 3.34 14.95
CA TYR A 126 8.31 3.29 15.71
C TYR A 126 7.78 4.69 16.04
N ARG A 127 8.66 5.58 16.53
CA ARG A 127 8.27 6.97 16.85
C ARG A 127 7.75 7.70 15.62
N ALA A 128 8.43 7.54 14.48
CA ALA A 128 8.01 8.14 13.22
C ALA A 128 6.68 7.58 12.71
N TRP A 129 6.48 6.26 12.81
CA TRP A 129 5.20 5.65 12.46
C TRP A 129 4.06 6.17 13.32
N ALA A 130 4.25 6.27 14.64
CA ALA A 130 3.22 6.75 15.56
C ALA A 130 2.86 8.22 15.29
N TYR A 131 3.85 9.08 15.07
CA TYR A 131 3.61 10.48 14.68
C TYR A 131 2.92 10.61 13.33
N LEU A 132 3.28 9.75 12.36
CA LEU A 132 2.62 9.75 11.07
C LEU A 132 1.15 9.34 11.18
N GLN A 133 0.82 8.32 11.97
CA GLN A 133 -0.58 7.94 12.20
C GLN A 133 -1.35 9.06 12.92
N LEU A 134 -0.75 9.67 13.94
CA LEU A 134 -1.30 10.84 14.64
C LEU A 134 -1.68 11.97 13.67
N ALA A 135 -0.76 12.39 12.80
CA ALA A 135 -1.04 13.50 11.88
C ALA A 135 -1.95 13.11 10.71
N ARG A 136 -1.94 11.84 10.27
CA ARG A 136 -2.94 11.32 9.32
C ARG A 136 -4.36 11.38 9.90
N THR A 137 -4.51 11.08 11.19
CA THR A 137 -5.82 11.05 11.86
C THR A 137 -6.32 12.43 12.28
N TYR A 138 -5.47 13.25 12.91
CA TYR A 138 -5.88 14.51 13.58
C TYR A 138 -5.39 15.79 12.88
N GLY A 139 -4.58 15.66 11.82
CA GLY A 139 -4.11 16.78 11.00
C GLY A 139 -2.96 17.57 11.62
N LYS A 140 -3.14 18.05 12.86
CA LYS A 140 -2.09 18.72 13.66
C LYS A 140 -2.00 18.11 15.04
N VAL A 141 -0.79 17.80 15.48
CA VAL A 141 -0.53 17.09 16.74
C VAL A 141 0.65 17.69 17.47
N LYS A 142 0.62 17.61 18.80
CA LYS A 142 1.71 18.06 19.67
C LYS A 142 2.96 17.23 19.39
N PHE A 143 4.11 17.87 19.17
CA PHE A 143 5.34 17.20 18.78
C PHE A 143 6.46 17.37 19.81
N PHE A 144 6.84 16.27 20.46
CA PHE A 144 7.90 16.20 21.45
C PHE A 144 8.80 14.95 21.27
N THR A 145 10.10 15.12 21.48
CA THR A 145 11.11 14.04 21.36
C THR A 145 11.78 13.68 22.67
N HIS A 146 11.32 14.27 23.78
CA HIS A 146 11.80 14.00 25.15
C HIS A 146 10.76 13.17 25.92
N PRO A 147 11.16 12.37 26.92
CA PRO A 147 10.23 11.59 27.72
C PRO A 147 9.42 12.49 28.66
N LEU A 148 8.12 12.21 28.75
CA LEU A 148 7.19 12.79 29.72
C LEU A 148 6.83 11.71 30.75
N THR A 149 7.34 11.81 31.96
CA THR A 149 7.26 10.77 33.01
C THR A 149 6.36 11.13 34.19
N SER A 150 5.73 12.32 34.17
CA SER A 150 4.82 12.77 35.23
C SER A 150 3.70 13.66 34.68
N LEU A 151 2.57 13.70 35.38
CA LEU A 151 1.44 14.57 35.03
C LEU A 151 1.86 16.04 34.89
N SER A 152 2.69 16.52 35.82
CA SER A 152 3.19 17.90 35.78
C SER A 152 3.99 18.20 34.50
N GLN A 153 4.82 17.26 34.02
CA GLN A 153 5.53 17.45 32.75
C GLN A 153 4.57 17.49 31.56
N ILE A 154 3.53 16.66 31.58
CA ILE A 154 2.50 16.61 30.53
C ILE A 154 1.72 17.92 30.47
N GLU A 155 1.23 18.39 31.63
CA GLU A 155 0.44 19.61 31.77
C GLU A 155 1.23 20.88 31.42
N ASN A 156 2.55 20.90 31.71
CA ASN A 156 3.41 22.06 31.47
C ASN A 156 4.20 22.00 30.16
N ASP A 157 4.10 20.91 29.39
CA ASP A 157 4.79 20.78 28.12
C ASP A 157 4.19 21.76 27.10
N ASN A 158 5.03 22.64 26.55
CA ASN A 158 4.64 23.66 25.58
C ASN A 158 5.14 23.33 24.16
N SER A 159 5.36 22.04 23.89
CA SER A 159 5.78 21.55 22.58
C SER A 159 4.81 21.98 21.46
N PRO A 160 5.32 22.30 20.25
CA PRO A 160 4.50 22.86 19.18
C PRO A 160 3.51 21.85 18.60
N MET A 161 2.43 22.36 18.03
CA MET A 161 1.51 21.58 17.19
C MET A 161 2.03 21.57 15.75
N LEU A 162 2.39 20.40 15.23
CA LEU A 162 2.88 20.23 13.86
C LEU A 162 1.88 19.43 13.04
N ASP A 163 1.78 19.77 11.76
CA ASP A 163 1.10 18.93 10.76
C ASP A 163 2.06 17.88 10.19
N ILE A 164 1.57 17.10 9.21
CA ILE A 164 2.37 16.09 8.51
C ILE A 164 3.68 16.67 7.97
N GLU A 165 3.65 17.87 7.37
CA GLU A 165 4.85 18.48 6.80
C GLU A 165 5.86 18.86 7.89
N GLY A 166 5.38 19.49 8.98
CA GLY A 166 6.21 19.79 10.14
C GLY A 166 6.85 18.54 10.74
N ILE A 167 6.09 17.46 10.92
CA ILE A 167 6.61 16.19 11.46
C ILE A 167 7.69 15.59 10.57
N VAL A 168 7.47 15.59 9.25
CA VAL A 168 8.46 15.07 8.30
C VAL A 168 9.73 15.90 8.34
N ASN A 169 9.61 17.23 8.41
CA ASN A 169 10.76 18.14 8.50
C ASN A 169 11.58 17.94 9.78
N GLU A 170 10.94 17.58 10.90
CA GLU A 170 11.63 17.28 12.16
C GLU A 170 12.24 15.87 12.19
N LEU A 171 11.55 14.84 11.68
CA LEU A 171 11.96 13.45 11.84
C LEU A 171 12.86 12.92 10.71
N ALA A 172 12.63 13.32 9.47
CA ALA A 172 13.36 12.78 8.32
C ALA A 172 14.88 13.04 8.36
N PRO A 173 15.38 14.23 8.78
CA PRO A 173 16.83 14.49 8.86
C PRO A 173 17.56 13.57 9.85
N GLN A 174 16.87 13.10 10.89
CA GLN A 174 17.44 12.12 11.82
C GLN A 174 17.41 10.71 11.23
N LEU A 175 16.26 10.27 10.70
CA LEU A 175 16.08 8.92 10.16
C LEU A 175 17.03 8.61 8.98
N ILE A 176 17.27 9.59 8.10
CA ILE A 176 18.12 9.37 6.92
C ILE A 176 19.55 8.99 7.27
N GLN A 177 20.04 9.35 8.47
CA GLN A 177 21.37 8.95 8.96
C GLN A 177 21.45 7.44 9.22
N PHE A 178 20.31 6.79 9.45
CA PHE A 178 20.18 5.35 9.72
C PHE A 178 19.64 4.57 8.51
N ARG A 179 19.60 5.17 7.31
CA ARG A 179 19.10 4.51 6.09
C ARG A 179 19.83 3.21 5.71
N ASN A 180 21.06 3.05 6.22
CA ASN A 180 21.92 1.89 6.00
C ASN A 180 21.87 0.87 7.16
N SER A 181 21.14 1.16 8.24
CA SER A 181 20.96 0.21 9.34
C SER A 181 20.28 -1.07 8.86
N GLY A 182 20.58 -2.18 9.56
CA GLY A 182 19.88 -3.44 9.42
C GLY A 182 18.56 -3.43 10.19
N ILE A 183 17.79 -4.52 10.06
CA ILE A 183 16.63 -4.75 10.92
C ILE A 183 17.10 -5.59 12.11
N PRO A 184 16.87 -5.15 13.36
CA PRO A 184 17.35 -5.87 14.53
C PRO A 184 16.62 -7.21 14.71
N TYR A 185 17.20 -8.07 15.55
CA TYR A 185 16.62 -9.36 15.96
C TYR A 185 16.44 -10.39 14.83
N SER A 186 17.33 -10.37 13.83
CA SER A 186 17.25 -11.34 12.75
C SER A 186 17.26 -12.78 13.26
N ASN A 187 16.43 -13.63 12.65
CA ASN A 187 16.21 -15.04 13.02
C ASN A 187 15.73 -15.27 14.48
N SER A 188 15.25 -14.22 15.17
CA SER A 188 14.75 -14.36 16.54
C SER A 188 13.26 -14.71 16.55
N ILE A 189 12.97 -15.98 16.84
CA ILE A 189 11.60 -16.50 16.99
C ILE A 189 11.22 -16.49 18.47
N SER A 190 9.99 -16.12 18.77
CA SER A 190 9.42 -16.14 20.12
C SER A 190 7.97 -16.58 20.10
N LYS A 191 7.39 -16.81 21.28
CA LYS A 191 6.02 -17.29 21.42
C LYS A 191 5.12 -16.26 22.09
N LEU A 192 3.89 -16.19 21.62
CA LEU A 192 2.78 -15.51 22.27
C LEU A 192 1.66 -16.54 22.44
N GLY A 193 1.57 -17.09 23.66
CA GLY A 193 0.78 -18.29 23.92
C GLY A 193 1.30 -19.49 23.11
N ASP A 194 0.41 -20.10 22.34
CA ASP A 194 0.71 -21.31 21.55
C ASP A 194 1.31 -20.99 20.17
N TYR A 195 1.37 -19.71 19.78
CA TYR A 195 1.80 -19.29 18.45
C TYR A 195 3.18 -18.64 18.44
N GLU A 196 3.93 -18.88 17.36
CA GLU A 196 5.23 -18.26 17.13
C GLU A 196 5.11 -16.94 16.37
N PHE A 197 6.02 -16.01 16.68
CA PHE A 197 6.21 -14.75 15.97
C PHE A 197 7.70 -14.45 15.80
N ILE A 198 8.02 -13.60 14.83
CA ILE A 198 9.39 -13.24 14.45
C ILE A 198 9.65 -11.79 14.86
N TRP A 199 10.62 -11.56 15.75
CA TRP A 199 10.93 -10.22 16.26
C TRP A 199 11.37 -9.25 15.17
N GLU A 200 12.18 -9.72 14.21
CA GLU A 200 12.62 -8.94 13.05
C GLU A 200 11.42 -8.33 12.30
N ARG A 201 10.31 -9.07 12.21
CA ARG A 201 9.08 -8.66 11.50
C ARG A 201 8.17 -7.79 12.35
N CYS A 202 8.47 -7.57 13.61
CA CYS A 202 7.75 -6.60 14.43
C CYS A 202 8.31 -5.18 14.22
N CYS A 203 9.55 -5.07 13.72
CA CYS A 203 10.23 -3.79 13.48
C CYS A 203 9.87 -3.19 12.12
N ILE A 204 9.72 -1.86 12.08
CA ILE A 204 9.52 -1.11 10.84
C ILE A 204 10.89 -0.71 10.27
N PRO A 205 11.25 -1.13 9.03
CA PRO A 205 12.52 -0.74 8.44
C PRO A 205 12.63 0.77 8.20
N VAL A 206 13.81 1.36 8.46
CA VAL A 206 14.05 2.81 8.32
C VAL A 206 13.68 3.33 6.94
N ASN A 207 14.14 2.65 5.87
CA ASN A 207 13.84 3.06 4.50
C ASN A 207 12.35 2.96 4.16
N VAL A 208 11.60 2.06 4.79
CA VAL A 208 10.15 1.95 4.57
C VAL A 208 9.46 3.17 5.18
N ILE A 209 9.68 3.45 6.47
CA ILE A 209 9.02 4.60 7.13
C ILE A 209 9.50 5.95 6.57
N LEU A 210 10.77 6.06 6.19
CA LEU A 210 11.30 7.27 5.56
C LEU A 210 10.67 7.49 4.17
N GLY A 211 10.44 6.41 3.42
CA GLY A 211 9.68 6.43 2.18
C GLY A 211 8.26 6.96 2.38
N GLU A 212 7.54 6.45 3.39
CA GLU A 212 6.19 6.93 3.74
C GLU A 212 6.16 8.42 4.06
N LEU A 213 7.10 8.88 4.89
CA LEU A 213 7.22 10.28 5.27
C LEU A 213 7.42 11.17 4.04
N TYR A 214 8.31 10.79 3.12
CA TYR A 214 8.54 11.54 1.89
C TYR A 214 7.37 11.48 0.91
N LEU A 215 6.70 10.33 0.82
CA LEU A 215 5.52 10.18 -0.03
C LEU A 215 4.39 11.11 0.41
N GLU A 216 4.15 11.24 1.72
CA GLU A 216 3.08 12.06 2.31
C GLU A 216 3.25 13.58 2.11
N VAL A 217 4.48 14.05 1.90
CA VAL A 217 4.80 15.46 1.61
C VAL A 217 5.15 15.70 0.15
N GLY A 218 4.98 14.70 -0.72
CA GLY A 218 5.22 14.81 -2.15
C GLY A 218 6.69 15.00 -2.54
N ARG A 219 7.61 14.47 -1.72
CA ARG A 219 9.05 14.33 -2.05
C ARG A 219 9.27 13.01 -2.79
N TYR A 220 8.63 12.86 -3.95
CA TYR A 220 8.50 11.58 -4.65
C TYR A 220 9.84 10.93 -5.05
N SER A 221 10.82 11.72 -5.51
CA SER A 221 12.16 11.18 -5.85
C SER A 221 12.87 10.60 -4.63
N ASP A 222 12.75 11.23 -3.46
CA ASP A 222 13.36 10.74 -2.23
C ASP A 222 12.63 9.49 -1.71
N ALA A 223 11.30 9.47 -1.81
CA ALA A 223 10.49 8.29 -1.48
C ALA A 223 10.87 7.09 -2.36
N ALA A 224 10.92 7.28 -3.68
CA ALA A 224 11.26 6.23 -4.65
C ALA A 224 12.66 5.65 -4.39
N LYS A 225 13.65 6.49 -4.04
CA LYS A 225 14.99 6.04 -3.64
C LYS A 225 14.95 5.22 -2.36
N CYS A 226 14.18 5.62 -1.34
CA CYS A 226 14.06 4.85 -0.10
C CYS A 226 13.47 3.45 -0.37
N TYR A 227 12.39 3.37 -1.15
CA TYR A 227 11.77 2.09 -1.50
C TYR A 227 12.70 1.20 -2.33
N TYR A 228 13.34 1.74 -3.36
CA TYR A 228 14.33 1.01 -4.17
C TYR A 228 15.47 0.44 -3.31
N GLU A 229 16.05 1.25 -2.43
CA GLU A 229 17.14 0.83 -1.55
C GLU A 229 16.71 -0.28 -0.60
N PHE A 230 15.50 -0.19 -0.05
CA PHE A 230 14.93 -1.26 0.77
C PHE A 230 14.75 -2.56 -0.02
N LEU A 231 14.15 -2.48 -1.21
CA LEU A 231 13.90 -3.65 -2.08
C LEU A 231 15.20 -4.32 -2.51
N PHE A 232 16.19 -3.53 -2.96
CA PHE A 232 17.47 -4.04 -3.44
C PHE A 232 18.29 -4.68 -2.30
N ARG A 233 18.49 -3.95 -1.18
CA ARG A 233 19.30 -4.45 -0.06
C ARG A 233 18.74 -5.74 0.55
N ASN A 234 17.42 -5.88 0.59
CA ASN A 234 16.76 -7.04 1.18
C ASN A 234 16.35 -8.10 0.15
N LYS A 235 16.68 -7.90 -1.13
CA LYS A 235 16.38 -8.83 -2.23
C LYS A 235 14.89 -9.18 -2.31
N ILE A 236 14.04 -8.15 -2.27
CA ILE A 236 12.59 -8.26 -2.31
C ILE A 236 12.11 -7.94 -3.73
N LEU A 237 11.52 -8.94 -4.36
CA LEU A 237 10.93 -8.89 -5.69
C LEU A 237 9.43 -8.59 -5.60
N ALA A 238 8.84 -8.18 -6.72
CA ALA A 238 7.40 -8.27 -6.91
C ALA A 238 7.07 -9.74 -7.24
N GLU A 239 6.72 -10.50 -6.21
CA GLU A 239 6.56 -11.96 -6.29
C GLU A 239 5.35 -12.40 -7.15
N ASP A 240 5.39 -13.62 -7.71
CA ASP A 240 4.22 -14.23 -8.34
C ASP A 240 3.23 -14.76 -7.28
N MET A 241 2.32 -13.89 -6.82
CA MET A 241 1.30 -14.22 -5.81
C MET A 241 -0.11 -14.38 -6.40
N ARG A 242 -0.23 -14.95 -7.61
CA ARG A 242 -1.53 -15.24 -8.24
C ARG A 242 -2.50 -16.02 -7.33
N SER A 243 -3.72 -15.50 -7.22
CA SER A 243 -4.86 -16.19 -6.65
C SER A 243 -5.42 -17.21 -7.65
N PHE A 244 -6.05 -18.27 -7.13
CA PHE A 244 -6.76 -19.22 -7.99
C PHE A 244 -7.92 -18.57 -8.73
N PHE A 245 -8.25 -19.12 -9.90
CA PHE A 245 -9.49 -18.76 -10.55
C PHE A 245 -10.69 -19.37 -9.80
N TYR A 246 -11.29 -18.58 -8.90
CA TYR A 246 -12.46 -18.99 -8.14
C TYR A 246 -13.73 -18.78 -8.95
N ILE A 247 -14.56 -19.81 -9.06
CA ILE A 247 -15.89 -19.73 -9.67
C ILE A 247 -16.92 -19.43 -8.57
N ARG A 248 -17.86 -18.49 -8.77
CA ARG A 248 -18.89 -18.08 -7.79
C ARG A 248 -19.88 -19.19 -7.50
N TYR A 249 -20.34 -19.88 -8.54
CA TYR A 249 -21.27 -21.00 -8.45
C TYR A 249 -21.09 -21.94 -9.64
N THR A 250 -21.49 -23.20 -9.51
CA THR A 250 -21.21 -24.25 -10.50
C THR A 250 -21.71 -23.94 -11.92
N GLY A 251 -22.75 -23.12 -12.06
CA GLY A 251 -23.28 -22.67 -13.35
C GLY A 251 -22.36 -21.71 -14.11
N GLU A 252 -21.51 -20.91 -13.45
CA GLU A 252 -20.59 -20.00 -14.14
C GLU A 252 -19.57 -20.76 -15.02
N ILE A 253 -19.32 -22.04 -14.74
CA ILE A 253 -18.45 -22.88 -15.58
C ILE A 253 -18.96 -22.98 -17.01
N VAL A 254 -20.28 -23.00 -17.22
CA VAL A 254 -20.84 -23.14 -18.58
C VAL A 254 -20.71 -21.88 -19.42
N ASP A 255 -20.49 -20.73 -18.77
CA ASP A 255 -20.31 -19.42 -19.43
C ASP A 255 -18.83 -19.14 -19.76
N LEU A 256 -17.92 -20.00 -19.30
CA LEU A 256 -16.50 -19.87 -19.60
C LEU A 256 -16.21 -20.30 -21.05
N PRO A 257 -15.33 -19.58 -21.78
CA PRO A 257 -14.88 -19.99 -23.10
C PRO A 257 -14.25 -21.38 -23.10
N ASN A 258 -14.50 -22.17 -24.15
CA ASN A 258 -13.91 -23.52 -24.32
C ASN A 258 -12.37 -23.50 -24.40
N ASP A 259 -11.78 -22.36 -24.77
CA ASP A 259 -10.34 -22.16 -24.86
C ASP A 259 -9.72 -21.71 -23.53
N PHE A 260 -10.53 -21.51 -22.49
CA PHE A 260 -10.12 -21.21 -21.13
C PHE A 260 -10.31 -22.44 -20.24
N THR A 261 -9.28 -22.74 -19.45
CA THR A 261 -9.35 -23.81 -18.45
C THR A 261 -9.02 -23.15 -17.12
N PRO A 262 -9.96 -23.09 -16.18
CA PRO A 262 -9.65 -22.65 -14.83
C PRO A 262 -8.47 -23.46 -14.30
N GLY A 263 -7.37 -22.78 -13.98
CA GLY A 263 -6.14 -23.45 -13.58
C GLY A 263 -6.33 -24.35 -12.35
N GLY A 264 -5.74 -25.55 -12.38
CA GLY A 264 -5.80 -26.52 -11.29
C GLY A 264 -4.82 -26.25 -10.12
N VAL A 265 -5.40 -26.07 -8.93
CA VAL A 265 -5.03 -26.55 -7.57
C VAL A 265 -3.61 -26.46 -6.97
N SER A 266 -2.56 -26.00 -7.65
CA SER A 266 -1.23 -25.87 -7.01
C SER A 266 -0.91 -24.44 -6.59
N GLY A 267 -1.38 -24.02 -5.41
CA GLY A 267 -1.21 -22.67 -4.90
C GLY A 267 -1.79 -22.48 -3.49
N MET A 268 -1.29 -21.48 -2.77
CA MET A 268 -1.88 -21.03 -1.51
C MET A 268 -3.02 -20.05 -1.79
N THR A 269 -4.12 -20.13 -1.04
CA THR A 269 -5.21 -19.15 -1.12
C THR A 269 -4.68 -17.73 -0.87
N TRP A 270 -5.38 -16.70 -1.37
CA TRP A 270 -4.99 -15.29 -1.14
C TRP A 270 -4.78 -15.01 0.35
N ILE A 271 -5.68 -15.54 1.18
CA ILE A 271 -5.60 -15.35 2.62
C ILE A 271 -4.35 -16.01 3.24
N THR A 272 -3.96 -17.19 2.76
CA THR A 272 -2.72 -17.85 3.19
C THR A 272 -1.48 -17.07 2.75
N ARG A 273 -1.53 -16.44 1.56
CA ARG A 273 -0.43 -15.62 1.02
C ARG A 273 -0.19 -14.38 1.87
N ILE A 274 -1.23 -13.60 2.18
CA ILE A 274 -1.07 -12.37 2.98
C ILE A 274 -0.75 -12.65 4.46
N ASN A 275 -1.06 -13.84 4.95
CA ASN A 275 -0.68 -14.31 6.30
C ASN A 275 0.72 -14.91 6.40
N ASN A 276 1.36 -15.18 5.26
CA ASN A 276 2.66 -15.82 5.27
C ASN A 276 3.68 -14.89 5.93
N VAL A 277 4.46 -15.43 6.87
CA VAL A 277 5.57 -14.75 7.49
C VAL A 277 6.78 -15.66 7.41
N SER A 278 7.77 -15.25 6.62
CA SER A 278 9.01 -15.99 6.44
C SER A 278 10.08 -15.53 7.43
N THR A 279 10.86 -16.49 7.92
CA THR A 279 12.08 -16.22 8.71
C THR A 279 13.15 -15.49 7.91
N THR A 280 13.11 -15.60 6.59
CA THR A 280 14.01 -14.91 5.66
C THR A 280 13.27 -13.78 4.96
N LEU A 281 13.80 -12.55 5.00
CA LEU A 281 13.13 -11.38 4.42
C LEU A 281 13.22 -11.35 2.89
N SER A 282 14.21 -12.02 2.31
CA SER A 282 14.45 -12.10 0.87
C SER A 282 13.40 -12.95 0.15
N SER A 283 13.10 -12.57 -1.10
CA SER A 283 12.18 -13.31 -1.99
C SER A 283 12.91 -14.14 -3.07
N VAL A 284 14.24 -14.26 -3.00
CA VAL A 284 15.01 -15.06 -3.98
C VAL A 284 15.26 -16.48 -3.50
N ASN A 285 15.50 -17.39 -4.45
CA ASN A 285 15.80 -18.81 -4.21
C ASN A 285 14.61 -19.60 -3.64
N GLY A 286 13.40 -19.28 -4.11
CA GLY A 286 12.18 -20.02 -3.75
C GLY A 286 11.61 -19.66 -2.38
N THR A 287 12.11 -18.61 -1.73
CA THR A 287 11.50 -18.05 -0.51
C THR A 287 10.48 -16.97 -0.89
N SER A 288 9.39 -16.90 -0.14
CA SER A 288 8.46 -15.76 -0.17
C SER A 288 8.84 -14.83 0.97
N SER A 289 8.91 -13.52 0.74
CA SER A 289 9.20 -12.55 1.80
C SER A 289 8.08 -12.52 2.86
N GLY A 290 6.84 -12.80 2.45
CA GLY A 290 5.67 -12.71 3.33
C GLY A 290 5.41 -11.28 3.79
N ALA A 291 4.81 -11.08 4.97
CA ALA A 291 4.71 -9.75 5.56
C ALA A 291 6.10 -9.19 5.90
N ILE A 292 6.39 -7.93 5.53
CA ILE A 292 7.64 -7.24 5.90
C ILE A 292 7.59 -6.88 7.38
N THR A 293 6.46 -6.29 7.80
CA THR A 293 6.23 -5.99 9.21
C THR A 293 4.76 -6.06 9.61
N TYR A 294 4.53 -6.50 10.84
CA TYR A 294 3.22 -6.65 11.45
C TYR A 294 3.30 -6.42 12.97
N ILE A 295 2.15 -6.11 13.58
CA ILE A 295 1.97 -6.04 15.02
C ILE A 295 1.35 -7.37 15.47
N PRO A 296 2.05 -8.23 16.23
CA PRO A 296 1.45 -9.43 16.79
C PRO A 296 0.39 -9.05 17.82
N MET A 297 -0.81 -9.61 17.74
CA MET A 297 -1.87 -9.45 18.74
C MET A 297 -1.91 -10.68 19.65
N ALA A 298 -2.41 -10.52 20.88
CA ALA A 298 -2.53 -11.63 21.80
C ALA A 298 -3.56 -12.67 21.34
N ASP A 299 -3.21 -13.94 21.53
CA ASP A 299 -4.08 -15.10 21.33
C ASP A 299 -5.17 -15.20 22.43
N LYS A 300 -4.95 -14.54 23.58
CA LYS A 300 -5.88 -14.39 24.69
C LYS A 300 -5.48 -13.22 25.57
N SER A 301 -6.45 -12.66 26.30
CA SER A 301 -6.26 -11.46 27.13
C SER A 301 -5.19 -11.60 28.22
N LEU A 302 -4.91 -12.81 28.70
CA LEU A 302 -3.83 -13.06 29.67
C LEU A 302 -2.42 -12.83 29.10
N ASN A 303 -2.26 -12.89 27.77
CA ASN A 303 -0.97 -12.78 27.09
C ASN A 303 -0.70 -11.38 26.51
N GLY A 304 -1.67 -10.46 26.57
CA GLY A 304 -1.55 -9.10 26.03
C GLY A 304 -2.87 -8.59 25.45
N TYR A 305 -2.77 -7.60 24.55
CA TYR A 305 -3.95 -6.99 23.94
C TYR A 305 -4.49 -7.86 22.80
N THR A 306 -5.75 -8.24 22.92
CA THR A 306 -6.52 -8.96 21.89
C THR A 306 -7.13 -7.98 20.89
N THR A 307 -7.56 -8.46 19.72
CA THR A 307 -8.28 -7.64 18.73
C THR A 307 -9.64 -8.22 18.39
N GLU A 308 -10.64 -7.35 18.31
CA GLU A 308 -11.99 -7.68 17.89
C GLU A 308 -12.19 -7.56 16.37
N ILE A 309 -11.18 -7.14 15.59
CA ILE A 309 -11.27 -6.95 14.13
C ILE A 309 -11.98 -8.13 13.44
N PRO A 310 -11.58 -9.40 13.62
CA PRO A 310 -12.21 -10.52 12.90
C PRO A 310 -13.70 -10.63 13.25
N LYS A 311 -14.03 -10.37 14.52
CA LYS A 311 -15.37 -10.46 15.07
C LYS A 311 -16.28 -9.35 14.52
N LEU A 312 -15.75 -8.15 14.33
CA LEU A 312 -16.47 -7.05 13.70
C LEU A 312 -16.90 -7.40 12.26
N PHE A 313 -16.09 -8.16 11.53
CA PHE A 313 -16.41 -8.71 10.21
C PHE A 313 -17.26 -10.01 10.25
N GLY A 314 -17.58 -10.50 11.45
CA GLY A 314 -18.47 -11.65 11.64
C GLY A 314 -17.79 -12.98 11.94
N PHE A 315 -16.49 -13.01 12.22
CA PHE A 315 -15.77 -14.22 12.60
C PHE A 315 -15.17 -14.11 14.00
N ASP A 316 -15.70 -14.86 14.97
CA ASP A 316 -15.14 -14.90 16.33
C ASP A 316 -13.93 -15.85 16.38
N TYR A 317 -12.75 -15.26 16.12
CA TYR A 317 -11.46 -15.94 16.15
C TYR A 317 -11.20 -16.62 17.51
N TYR A 318 -11.52 -15.96 18.62
CA TYR A 318 -11.21 -16.48 19.95
C TYR A 318 -12.13 -17.63 20.35
N TYR A 319 -13.40 -17.56 19.98
CA TYR A 319 -14.32 -18.69 20.14
C TYR A 319 -13.85 -19.90 19.31
N TYR A 320 -13.49 -19.68 18.05
CA TYR A 320 -13.02 -20.75 17.15
C TYR A 320 -11.79 -21.47 17.72
N ASN A 321 -10.77 -20.74 18.18
CA ASN A 321 -9.53 -21.36 18.65
C ASN A 321 -9.59 -21.90 20.08
N SER A 322 -10.60 -21.52 20.88
CA SER A 322 -10.78 -22.04 22.24
C SER A 322 -11.59 -23.34 22.32
N HIS A 323 -12.24 -23.76 21.23
CA HIS A 323 -13.07 -24.97 21.18
C HIS A 323 -12.61 -25.95 20.10
N PRO A 324 -12.52 -27.26 20.39
CA PRO A 324 -12.34 -28.28 19.35
C PRO A 324 -13.42 -28.17 18.27
N GLU A 325 -13.09 -28.46 17.01
CA GLU A 325 -14.03 -28.37 15.88
C GLU A 325 -15.32 -29.17 16.11
N SER A 326 -15.26 -30.28 16.84
CA SER A 326 -16.41 -31.11 17.20
C SER A 326 -17.40 -30.44 18.18
N GLU A 327 -16.96 -29.41 18.91
CA GLU A 327 -17.74 -28.70 19.93
C GLU A 327 -18.12 -27.28 19.50
N GLN A 328 -17.65 -26.82 18.34
CA GLN A 328 -17.91 -25.47 17.86
C GLN A 328 -19.38 -25.29 17.47
N ILE A 329 -19.98 -24.23 17.99
CA ILE A 329 -21.31 -23.76 17.59
C ILE A 329 -21.14 -22.77 16.43
N ILE A 330 -21.74 -23.08 15.26
CA ILE A 330 -21.64 -22.27 14.04
C ILE A 330 -21.99 -20.80 14.29
N ASP A 331 -23.06 -20.54 15.05
CA ASP A 331 -23.53 -19.17 15.34
C ASP A 331 -22.64 -18.39 16.31
N SER A 332 -21.81 -19.09 17.07
CA SER A 332 -20.79 -18.48 17.94
C SER A 332 -19.49 -18.21 17.17
N VAL A 333 -19.15 -19.05 16.18
CA VAL A 333 -17.98 -18.85 15.32
C VAL A 333 -18.26 -17.76 14.27
N TYR A 334 -19.42 -17.81 13.64
CA TYR A 334 -19.79 -16.95 12.52
C TYR A 334 -21.02 -16.13 12.90
N LEU A 335 -20.81 -14.87 13.25
CA LEU A 335 -21.86 -14.04 13.82
C LEU A 335 -22.84 -13.57 12.73
N LYS A 336 -24.15 -13.71 13.00
CA LYS A 336 -25.22 -13.11 12.17
C LYS A 336 -25.12 -11.58 12.16
N ASN A 337 -24.85 -11.01 13.33
CA ASN A 337 -24.91 -9.57 13.57
C ASN A 337 -23.57 -8.88 13.27
N LYS A 338 -23.04 -9.09 12.06
CA LYS A 338 -21.76 -8.51 11.60
C LYS A 338 -21.83 -6.99 11.71
N GLN A 339 -20.78 -6.39 12.25
CA GLN A 339 -20.71 -4.94 12.46
C GLN A 339 -20.14 -4.22 11.23
N ILE A 340 -19.32 -4.90 10.43
CA ILE A 340 -18.65 -4.35 9.26
C ILE A 340 -18.77 -5.35 8.12
N VAL A 341 -19.07 -4.84 6.92
CA VAL A 341 -19.10 -5.63 5.67
C VAL A 341 -18.38 -4.85 4.57
N ALA A 342 -18.07 -5.53 3.46
CA ALA A 342 -17.59 -4.87 2.25
C ALA A 342 -18.63 -3.87 1.73
N SER A 343 -18.18 -2.71 1.24
CA SER A 343 -19.03 -1.72 0.61
C SER A 343 -19.46 -2.16 -0.79
N ASP A 344 -20.58 -1.62 -1.27
CA ASP A 344 -21.00 -1.81 -2.67
C ASP A 344 -20.00 -1.23 -3.66
N VAL A 345 -19.28 -0.17 -3.29
CA VAL A 345 -18.22 0.42 -4.12
C VAL A 345 -17.06 -0.55 -4.32
N TYR A 346 -16.60 -1.20 -3.24
CA TYR A 346 -15.57 -2.23 -3.33
C TYR A 346 -16.05 -3.44 -4.12
N ASN A 347 -17.26 -3.92 -3.85
CA ASN A 347 -17.82 -5.06 -4.58
C ASN A 347 -17.97 -4.76 -6.07
N LEU A 348 -18.40 -3.54 -6.44
CA LEU A 348 -18.50 -3.12 -7.84
C LEU A 348 -17.13 -3.07 -8.52
N LEU A 349 -16.12 -2.50 -7.84
CA LEU A 349 -14.74 -2.48 -8.34
C LEU A 349 -14.24 -3.91 -8.57
N ALA A 350 -14.35 -4.76 -7.55
CA ALA A 350 -13.93 -6.15 -7.59
C ALA A 350 -14.65 -6.94 -8.69
N ASP A 351 -15.96 -6.76 -8.85
CA ASP A 351 -16.78 -7.47 -9.84
C ASP A 351 -16.57 -6.97 -11.27
N SER A 352 -16.07 -5.74 -11.43
CA SER A 352 -15.80 -5.15 -12.75
C SER A 352 -14.48 -5.58 -13.38
N ALA A 353 -13.61 -6.25 -12.62
CA ALA A 353 -12.27 -6.60 -13.09
C ALA A 353 -12.29 -7.62 -14.25
N ASP A 354 -11.41 -7.39 -15.21
CA ASP A 354 -11.16 -8.31 -16.32
C ASP A 354 -10.11 -9.34 -15.90
N TYR A 355 -10.17 -10.56 -16.46
CA TYR A 355 -9.17 -11.61 -16.22
C TYR A 355 -8.47 -11.98 -17.52
N TYR A 356 -7.14 -11.79 -17.56
CA TYR A 356 -6.31 -12.02 -18.74
C TYR A 356 -5.69 -13.42 -18.72
N TYR A 357 -5.73 -14.11 -19.85
CA TYR A 357 -5.25 -15.49 -19.93
C TYR A 357 -4.64 -15.83 -21.30
N GLN A 358 -3.87 -16.91 -21.36
CA GLN A 358 -3.45 -17.54 -22.60
C GLN A 358 -4.40 -18.68 -22.97
N THR A 359 -4.86 -18.71 -24.22
CA THR A 359 -5.75 -19.78 -24.71
C THR A 359 -5.06 -21.14 -24.64
N ASN A 360 -5.85 -22.19 -24.38
CA ASN A 360 -5.34 -23.56 -24.31
C ASN A 360 -5.07 -24.20 -25.68
N ASP A 361 -4.90 -23.40 -26.74
CA ASP A 361 -4.54 -23.92 -28.06
C ASP A 361 -3.07 -24.35 -28.05
N PRO A 362 -2.76 -25.66 -28.16
CA PRO A 362 -1.39 -26.15 -28.09
C PRO A 362 -0.59 -25.84 -29.38
N ILE A 363 -1.26 -25.44 -30.46
CA ILE A 363 -0.65 -25.13 -31.76
C ILE A 363 -0.38 -23.64 -31.87
N ASP A 364 -1.34 -22.80 -31.48
CA ASP A 364 -1.24 -21.34 -31.58
C ASP A 364 -1.87 -20.63 -30.36
N PRO A 365 -1.18 -20.63 -29.20
CA PRO A 365 -1.70 -20.01 -28.00
C PRO A 365 -1.76 -18.47 -28.15
N GLN A 366 -2.95 -17.91 -27.94
CA GLN A 366 -3.24 -16.48 -28.04
C GLN A 366 -3.50 -15.87 -26.66
N LEU A 367 -3.25 -14.56 -26.49
CA LEU A 367 -3.65 -13.86 -25.27
C LEU A 367 -5.09 -13.35 -25.41
N SER A 368 -5.92 -13.69 -24.43
CA SER A 368 -7.36 -13.45 -24.38
C SER A 368 -7.77 -12.81 -23.05
N VAL A 369 -9.02 -12.37 -22.97
CA VAL A 369 -9.58 -11.70 -21.79
C VAL A 369 -11.00 -12.18 -21.50
N LEU A 370 -11.26 -12.52 -20.24
CA LEU A 370 -12.60 -12.69 -19.70
C LEU A 370 -13.04 -11.36 -19.12
N LYS A 371 -14.05 -10.74 -19.73
CA LYS A 371 -14.49 -9.41 -19.30
C LYS A 371 -15.37 -9.47 -18.07
N ARG A 372 -15.10 -8.61 -17.09
CA ARG A 372 -15.95 -8.41 -15.89
C ARG A 372 -16.29 -9.71 -15.16
N VAL A 373 -15.35 -10.64 -15.12
CA VAL A 373 -15.49 -11.85 -14.28
C VAL A 373 -15.15 -11.50 -12.83
N GLY A 374 -14.42 -10.43 -12.59
CA GLY A 374 -14.08 -9.96 -11.27
C GLY A 374 -12.77 -10.54 -10.74
N ASP A 375 -12.25 -9.92 -9.70
CA ASP A 375 -10.90 -10.15 -9.21
C ASP A 375 -10.82 -11.36 -8.28
N MET A 376 -9.82 -12.20 -8.54
CA MET A 376 -9.65 -13.46 -7.83
C MET A 376 -9.18 -13.31 -6.38
N ARG A 377 -8.52 -12.20 -6.01
CA ARG A 377 -8.19 -11.90 -4.60
C ARG A 377 -9.45 -11.59 -3.81
N ALA A 378 -10.35 -10.78 -4.37
CA ALA A 378 -11.62 -10.48 -3.73
C ALA A 378 -12.49 -11.74 -3.56
N ARG A 379 -12.59 -12.56 -4.61
CA ARG A 379 -13.29 -13.86 -4.54
C ARG A 379 -12.67 -14.80 -3.49
N ALA A 380 -11.33 -14.83 -3.40
CA ALA A 380 -10.61 -15.66 -2.43
C ALA A 380 -10.79 -15.23 -0.97
N ARG A 381 -11.33 -14.03 -0.71
CA ARG A 381 -11.63 -13.53 0.64
C ARG A 381 -13.02 -13.93 1.12
N ILE A 382 -13.83 -14.61 0.31
CA ILE A 382 -15.18 -15.03 0.70
C ILE A 382 -15.16 -16.51 1.11
N ASP A 383 -15.47 -16.75 2.38
CA ASP A 383 -15.84 -18.08 2.89
C ASP A 383 -17.36 -18.25 2.80
N VAL A 384 -17.84 -19.49 2.70
CA VAL A 384 -19.27 -19.77 2.56
C VAL A 384 -19.68 -20.77 3.61
N ILE A 385 -20.72 -20.41 4.37
CA ILE A 385 -21.37 -21.33 5.30
C ILE A 385 -22.81 -21.58 4.88
N ASN A 386 -23.32 -22.76 5.20
CA ASN A 386 -24.74 -23.06 5.07
C ASN A 386 -25.37 -22.98 6.46
N ARG A 387 -26.31 -22.06 6.64
CA ARG A 387 -27.08 -21.91 7.86
C ARG A 387 -28.56 -21.97 7.53
N ASP A 388 -29.31 -22.85 8.19
CA ASP A 388 -30.76 -22.99 7.99
C ASP A 388 -31.16 -23.17 6.49
N ASN A 389 -30.34 -23.90 5.72
CA ASN A 389 -30.45 -24.06 4.26
C ASN A 389 -30.28 -22.77 3.43
N VAL A 390 -29.74 -21.71 4.03
CA VAL A 390 -29.36 -20.46 3.37
C VAL A 390 -27.83 -20.42 3.25
N ARG A 391 -27.35 -20.12 2.05
CA ARG A 391 -25.94 -19.87 1.77
C ARG A 391 -25.61 -18.47 2.27
N GLU A 392 -24.69 -18.36 3.24
CA GLU A 392 -24.21 -17.09 3.74
C GLU A 392 -22.72 -16.91 3.43
N GLU A 393 -22.37 -15.72 2.97
CA GLU A 393 -20.99 -15.34 2.67
C GLU A 393 -20.33 -14.66 3.87
N ILE A 394 -19.08 -15.01 4.13
CA ILE A 394 -18.28 -14.50 5.23
C ILE A 394 -17.02 -13.89 4.66
N LEU A 395 -16.83 -12.61 4.95
CA LEU A 395 -15.62 -11.91 4.56
C LEU A 395 -14.47 -12.32 5.49
N GLN A 396 -13.45 -12.93 4.93
CA GLN A 396 -12.22 -13.25 5.62
C GLN A 396 -11.31 -12.00 5.66
N THR A 397 -10.89 -11.65 6.87
CA THR A 397 -9.84 -10.64 7.10
C THR A 397 -8.47 -11.31 7.08
N TYR A 398 -7.39 -10.53 7.11
CA TYR A 398 -6.03 -11.07 7.25
C TYR A 398 -5.80 -11.84 8.56
N ILE A 399 -6.71 -11.85 9.53
CA ILE A 399 -6.61 -12.68 10.74
C ILE A 399 -7.43 -13.97 10.56
N THR A 400 -6.75 -15.11 10.54
CA THR A 400 -7.37 -16.41 10.21
C THR A 400 -7.42 -17.41 11.35
N LYS A 401 -8.24 -18.45 11.17
CA LYS A 401 -8.27 -19.68 11.96
C LYS A 401 -6.86 -20.24 12.18
N LYS A 402 -6.57 -20.71 13.41
CA LYS A 402 -5.32 -21.43 13.77
C LYS A 402 -4.00 -20.71 13.43
N ALA A 403 -4.01 -19.38 13.35
CA ALA A 403 -2.81 -18.57 13.16
C ALA A 403 -2.72 -17.50 14.26
N LEU A 404 -1.52 -16.97 14.53
CA LEU A 404 -1.37 -15.81 15.40
C LEU A 404 -2.19 -14.63 14.84
N PRO A 405 -3.06 -13.98 15.65
CA PRO A 405 -3.73 -12.78 15.19
C PRO A 405 -2.68 -11.68 15.10
N ARG A 406 -2.61 -10.99 13.96
CA ARG A 406 -1.58 -9.98 13.70
C ARG A 406 -2.15 -8.89 12.82
N VAL A 407 -1.82 -7.62 13.07
CA VAL A 407 -2.16 -6.50 12.17
C VAL A 407 -0.98 -6.25 11.23
N VAL A 408 -1.19 -6.43 9.93
CA VAL A 408 -0.13 -6.21 8.92
C VAL A 408 0.06 -4.70 8.72
N LEU A 409 1.31 -4.25 8.72
CA LEU A 409 1.63 -2.84 8.43
C LEU A 409 2.16 -2.68 7.00
N TYR A 410 3.10 -3.54 6.58
CA TYR A 410 3.67 -3.47 5.24
C TYR A 410 3.95 -4.88 4.69
N ARG A 411 3.65 -5.07 3.40
CA ARG A 411 4.00 -6.25 2.58
C ARG A 411 4.88 -5.82 1.40
N PRO A 412 5.55 -6.75 0.69
CA PRO A 412 6.27 -6.44 -0.54
C PRO A 412 5.43 -5.61 -1.51
N SER A 413 4.16 -5.99 -1.73
CA SER A 413 3.23 -5.25 -2.59
C SER A 413 3.00 -3.81 -2.11
N THR A 414 2.99 -3.54 -0.79
CA THR A 414 2.90 -2.17 -0.24
C THR A 414 4.05 -1.31 -0.73
N ILE A 415 5.28 -1.83 -0.63
CA ILE A 415 6.46 -1.09 -1.04
C ILE A 415 6.48 -0.85 -2.56
N TRP A 416 6.14 -1.88 -3.35
CA TRP A 416 6.09 -1.77 -4.80
C TRP A 416 5.00 -0.81 -5.30
N LEU A 417 3.81 -0.84 -4.71
CA LEU A 417 2.74 0.06 -5.13
C LEU A 417 2.94 1.49 -4.61
N HIS A 418 3.59 1.71 -3.46
CA HIS A 418 4.00 3.05 -3.02
C HIS A 418 5.15 3.60 -3.90
N LEU A 419 6.05 2.74 -4.35
CA LEU A 419 7.02 3.08 -5.40
C LEU A 419 6.32 3.45 -6.72
N ALA A 420 5.28 2.72 -7.13
CA ALA A 420 4.50 3.06 -8.31
C ALA A 420 3.84 4.44 -8.19
N GLU A 421 3.26 4.77 -7.04
CA GLU A 421 2.72 6.11 -6.75
C GLU A 421 3.81 7.19 -6.89
N ALA A 422 4.97 6.97 -6.29
CA ALA A 422 6.10 7.91 -6.37
C ALA A 422 6.61 8.09 -7.81
N LEU A 423 6.84 7.00 -8.55
CA LEU A 423 7.31 7.04 -9.94
C LEU A 423 6.30 7.73 -10.87
N ASN A 424 5.01 7.46 -10.67
CA ASN A 424 3.95 8.12 -11.41
C ASN A 424 4.02 9.65 -11.22
N ARG A 425 4.12 10.11 -9.96
CA ARG A 425 4.21 11.53 -9.61
C ARG A 425 5.55 12.19 -9.94
N MET A 426 6.59 11.40 -10.18
CA MET A 426 7.85 11.86 -10.79
C MET A 426 7.74 12.10 -12.30
N GLY A 427 6.65 11.69 -12.95
CA GLY A 427 6.47 11.81 -14.40
C GLY A 427 6.76 10.55 -15.19
N TYR A 428 6.82 9.40 -14.51
CA TYR A 428 7.07 8.09 -15.10
C TYR A 428 5.85 7.15 -14.95
N PRO A 429 4.66 7.53 -15.47
CA PRO A 429 3.45 6.71 -15.38
C PRO A 429 3.60 5.32 -16.05
N ASP A 430 4.44 5.20 -17.06
CA ASP A 430 4.79 3.94 -17.71
C ASP A 430 5.66 3.03 -16.83
N ALA A 431 6.54 3.57 -15.98
CA ALA A 431 7.23 2.78 -14.96
C ALA A 431 6.27 2.29 -13.87
N ALA A 432 5.36 3.16 -13.43
CA ALA A 432 4.35 2.83 -12.45
C ALA A 432 3.38 1.76 -12.99
N PHE A 433 2.93 1.90 -14.23
CA PHE A 433 2.10 0.90 -14.89
C PHE A 433 2.84 -0.41 -15.12
N ALA A 434 4.16 -0.37 -15.38
CA ALA A 434 4.96 -1.58 -15.49
C ALA A 434 5.01 -2.37 -14.18
N ILE A 435 5.04 -1.73 -13.01
CA ILE A 435 4.93 -2.42 -11.70
C ILE A 435 3.61 -3.22 -11.61
N LEU A 436 2.53 -2.69 -12.19
CA LEU A 436 1.24 -3.37 -12.23
C LEU A 436 1.21 -4.50 -13.27
N LYS A 437 1.76 -4.24 -14.46
CA LYS A 437 1.60 -5.11 -15.64
C LYS A 437 2.68 -6.17 -15.78
N ASP A 438 3.94 -5.76 -15.82
CA ASP A 438 5.06 -6.63 -16.23
C ASP A 438 6.00 -6.98 -15.07
N GLY A 439 6.07 -6.12 -14.05
CA GLY A 439 7.18 -6.06 -13.11
C GLY A 439 8.38 -5.33 -13.74
N ILE A 440 9.15 -4.59 -12.94
CA ILE A 440 10.32 -3.88 -13.45
C ILE A 440 11.43 -4.88 -13.79
N THR A 441 11.72 -5.04 -15.08
CA THR A 441 12.73 -5.98 -15.62
C THR A 441 13.42 -5.40 -16.86
N ASP A 442 14.59 -5.92 -17.22
CA ASP A 442 15.34 -5.45 -18.40
C ASP A 442 14.58 -5.68 -19.72
N ASN A 443 13.70 -6.67 -19.76
CA ASN A 443 12.85 -6.96 -20.93
C ASN A 443 12.00 -5.73 -21.34
N MET A 444 11.70 -4.86 -20.38
CA MET A 444 10.97 -3.62 -20.60
C MET A 444 11.61 -2.70 -21.63
N ARG A 445 12.93 -2.78 -21.86
CA ARG A 445 13.58 -1.95 -22.90
C ARG A 445 12.95 -2.14 -24.27
N SER A 446 12.48 -3.35 -24.55
CA SER A 446 11.88 -3.73 -25.83
C SER A 446 10.40 -3.36 -25.94
N TYR A 447 9.74 -3.07 -24.83
CA TYR A 447 8.29 -2.86 -24.80
C TYR A 447 7.90 -1.52 -25.42
N GLN A 448 6.81 -1.56 -26.19
CA GLN A 448 6.36 -0.42 -26.97
C GLN A 448 5.82 0.72 -26.11
N TYR A 449 5.45 0.48 -24.86
CA TYR A 449 4.94 1.54 -23.97
C TYR A 449 6.00 2.13 -23.04
N VAL A 450 7.25 1.64 -23.06
CA VAL A 450 8.30 2.13 -22.16
C VAL A 450 9.08 3.25 -22.84
N ARG A 451 8.86 4.48 -22.36
CA ARG A 451 9.50 5.69 -22.89
C ARG A 451 11.01 5.69 -22.60
N ASP A 452 11.77 6.41 -23.42
CA ASP A 452 13.23 6.43 -23.29
C ASP A 452 13.68 7.17 -22.03
N GLU A 453 12.94 8.21 -21.61
CA GLU A 453 13.16 8.93 -20.36
C GLU A 453 13.00 8.00 -19.16
N THR A 454 11.97 7.15 -19.18
CA THR A 454 11.72 6.14 -18.15
C THR A 454 12.83 5.11 -18.08
N TRP A 455 13.25 4.57 -19.23
CA TRP A 455 14.36 3.63 -19.28
C TRP A 455 15.67 4.24 -18.76
N ASN A 456 15.95 5.50 -19.12
CA ASN A 456 17.11 6.22 -18.61
C ASN A 456 17.05 6.36 -17.07
N MET A 457 15.90 6.74 -16.51
CA MET A 457 15.71 6.82 -15.06
C MET A 457 15.95 5.46 -14.37
N LEU A 458 15.39 4.37 -14.92
CA LEU A 458 15.52 3.01 -14.38
C LEU A 458 16.92 2.39 -14.52
N THR A 459 17.82 3.05 -15.25
CA THR A 459 19.22 2.62 -15.43
C THR A 459 20.23 3.55 -14.78
N THR A 460 19.80 4.72 -14.27
CA THR A 460 20.72 5.75 -13.74
C THR A 460 20.33 6.25 -12.36
N GLU A 461 19.09 6.71 -12.16
CA GLU A 461 18.66 7.35 -10.90
C GLU A 461 18.12 6.34 -9.88
N ILE A 462 17.35 5.37 -10.37
CA ILE A 462 16.76 4.29 -9.59
C ILE A 462 17.07 2.99 -10.34
N PRO A 463 18.32 2.49 -10.26
CA PRO A 463 18.88 1.57 -11.22
C PRO A 463 18.40 0.14 -11.02
N PHE A 464 17.12 -0.14 -11.23
CA PHE A 464 16.58 -1.51 -11.27
C PHE A 464 17.11 -2.31 -12.47
N CYS A 465 17.47 -1.62 -13.55
CA CYS A 465 17.82 -2.20 -14.83
C CYS A 465 19.26 -1.82 -15.24
N SER A 466 19.84 -2.54 -16.21
CA SER A 466 21.04 -2.09 -16.90
C SER A 466 21.02 -2.39 -18.39
N ASN A 467 21.70 -1.57 -19.19
CA ASN A 467 21.71 -1.72 -20.64
C ASN A 467 22.34 -3.04 -21.13
N ASP A 468 23.22 -3.64 -20.34
CA ASP A 468 23.90 -4.89 -20.65
C ASP A 468 23.36 -6.12 -19.87
N GLY A 469 22.42 -5.91 -18.95
CA GLY A 469 21.87 -6.94 -18.07
C GLY A 469 22.86 -7.52 -17.04
N ARG A 470 23.97 -6.83 -16.76
CA ARG A 470 25.06 -7.37 -15.91
C ARG A 470 25.18 -6.72 -14.53
N SER A 471 24.44 -5.65 -14.25
CA SER A 471 24.45 -5.05 -12.91
C SER A 471 23.83 -6.01 -11.89
N GLU A 472 24.26 -5.92 -10.62
CA GLU A 472 23.70 -6.75 -9.54
C GLU A 472 22.19 -6.53 -9.39
N GLN A 473 21.75 -5.29 -9.57
CA GLN A 473 20.35 -4.88 -9.56
C GLN A 473 19.57 -5.56 -10.68
N SER A 474 20.06 -5.46 -11.91
CA SER A 474 19.46 -6.11 -13.07
C SER A 474 19.34 -7.62 -12.86
N GLN A 475 20.40 -8.28 -12.38
CA GLN A 475 20.39 -9.72 -12.14
C GLN A 475 19.40 -10.13 -11.05
N LEU A 476 19.18 -9.29 -10.04
CA LEU A 476 18.19 -9.51 -9.01
C LEU A 476 16.77 -9.39 -9.58
N PHE A 477 16.47 -8.26 -10.22
CA PHE A 477 15.10 -7.89 -10.59
C PHE A 477 14.64 -8.49 -11.92
N SER A 478 15.57 -8.80 -12.82
CA SER A 478 15.35 -9.33 -14.17
C SER A 478 15.86 -10.77 -14.33
N GLY A 479 16.01 -11.51 -13.22
CA GLY A 479 16.50 -12.88 -13.24
C GLY A 479 15.56 -13.87 -13.93
N THR A 480 15.74 -15.16 -13.65
CA THR A 480 14.98 -16.24 -14.32
C THR A 480 14.16 -17.07 -13.33
N GLY A 481 13.19 -17.83 -13.84
CA GLY A 481 12.34 -18.68 -13.01
C GLY A 481 11.52 -17.85 -12.01
N THR A 482 11.57 -18.16 -10.72
CA THR A 482 10.87 -17.39 -9.68
C THR A 482 11.63 -16.14 -9.23
N ASN A 483 12.88 -15.94 -9.68
CA ASN A 483 13.76 -14.86 -9.23
C ASN A 483 13.71 -13.67 -10.21
N HIS A 484 12.52 -13.13 -10.48
CA HIS A 484 12.34 -11.86 -11.18
C HIS A 484 11.06 -11.18 -10.74
N ASN A 485 10.92 -9.90 -11.08
CA ASN A 485 9.71 -9.14 -10.80
C ASN A 485 8.57 -9.55 -11.73
N TYR A 486 7.38 -9.66 -11.14
CA TYR A 486 6.12 -9.86 -11.83
C TYR A 486 5.19 -8.66 -11.62
N GLY A 487 4.26 -8.44 -12.55
CA GLY A 487 3.26 -7.39 -12.44
C GLY A 487 2.22 -7.71 -11.36
N ILE A 488 2.02 -6.81 -10.39
CA ILE A 488 1.12 -7.02 -9.23
C ILE A 488 -0.32 -7.29 -9.63
N HIS A 489 -0.80 -6.69 -10.73
CA HIS A 489 -2.19 -6.85 -11.19
C HIS A 489 -2.55 -8.32 -11.45
N ARG A 490 -1.55 -9.16 -11.75
CA ARG A 490 -1.77 -10.59 -11.95
C ARG A 490 -2.29 -11.30 -10.72
N HIS A 491 -2.03 -10.79 -9.51
CA HIS A 491 -2.42 -11.42 -8.26
C HIS A 491 -3.91 -11.78 -8.23
N GLY A 492 -4.75 -10.95 -8.86
CA GLY A 492 -6.19 -11.20 -8.99
C GLY A 492 -6.70 -11.39 -10.41
N CYS A 493 -5.96 -10.91 -11.42
CA CYS A 493 -6.53 -10.67 -12.75
C CYS A 493 -5.78 -11.34 -13.90
N SER A 494 -4.86 -12.29 -13.65
CA SER A 494 -4.14 -12.95 -14.74
C SER A 494 -3.67 -14.36 -14.42
N ASP A 495 -3.61 -15.18 -15.46
CA ASP A 495 -2.81 -16.40 -15.43
C ASP A 495 -1.29 -16.11 -15.55
N GLN A 496 -0.50 -17.14 -15.91
CA GLN A 496 0.95 -17.03 -16.00
C GLN A 496 1.44 -16.08 -17.10
N TYR A 497 0.62 -15.77 -18.11
CA TYR A 497 1.06 -15.09 -19.32
C TYR A 497 0.18 -13.89 -19.71
N GLY A 498 -1.06 -13.83 -19.21
CA GLY A 498 -2.13 -12.95 -19.68
C GLY A 498 -1.78 -11.47 -19.75
N ILE A 499 -1.05 -10.93 -18.76
CA ILE A 499 -0.75 -9.50 -18.70
C ILE A 499 0.65 -9.10 -19.20
N SER A 500 1.55 -10.05 -19.43
CA SER A 500 2.97 -9.75 -19.69
C SER A 500 3.30 -9.49 -21.16
N GLY A 501 4.24 -8.58 -21.41
CA GLY A 501 4.77 -8.24 -22.74
C GLY A 501 3.81 -7.44 -23.63
N ASP A 502 4.27 -7.08 -24.84
CA ASP A 502 3.53 -6.20 -25.76
C ASP A 502 2.27 -6.83 -26.38
N LYS A 503 2.19 -8.16 -26.37
CA LYS A 503 1.02 -8.89 -26.88
C LYS A 503 -0.16 -8.87 -25.92
N SER A 504 0.06 -8.48 -24.66
CA SER A 504 -0.96 -8.40 -23.64
C SER A 504 -2.11 -7.47 -24.04
N LEU A 505 -3.33 -7.86 -23.66
CA LEU A 505 -4.53 -7.03 -23.82
C LEU A 505 -4.68 -6.02 -22.66
N TYR A 506 -3.94 -6.16 -21.57
CA TYR A 506 -3.85 -5.19 -20.49
C TYR A 506 -2.88 -4.08 -20.90
N LYS A 507 -3.39 -3.08 -21.63
CA LYS A 507 -2.60 -2.00 -22.26
C LYS A 507 -2.78 -0.69 -21.51
N MET A 508 -1.66 -0.02 -21.24
CA MET A 508 -1.64 1.26 -20.50
C MET A 508 -2.57 2.30 -21.10
N SER A 509 -2.47 2.57 -22.41
CA SER A 509 -3.29 3.56 -23.10
C SER A 509 -4.79 3.28 -23.02
N VAL A 510 -5.18 2.00 -23.00
CA VAL A 510 -6.58 1.57 -22.88
C VAL A 510 -7.09 1.78 -21.45
N GLU A 511 -6.33 1.36 -20.44
CA GLU A 511 -6.73 1.53 -19.04
C GLU A 511 -6.77 3.01 -18.61
N VAL A 512 -5.85 3.82 -19.13
CA VAL A 512 -5.87 5.27 -18.96
C VAL A 512 -7.13 5.88 -19.58
N GLU A 513 -7.51 5.47 -20.80
CA GLU A 513 -8.72 5.96 -21.45
C GLU A 513 -9.99 5.56 -20.67
N LYS A 514 -10.06 4.32 -20.16
CA LYS A 514 -11.14 3.88 -19.27
C LYS A 514 -11.25 4.78 -18.03
N LYS A 515 -10.14 5.02 -17.31
CA LYS A 515 -10.16 5.85 -16.10
C LYS A 515 -10.52 7.31 -16.36
N ILE A 516 -10.04 7.87 -17.48
CA ILE A 516 -10.45 9.22 -17.88
C ILE A 516 -11.95 9.29 -18.15
N ALA A 517 -12.53 8.28 -18.82
CA ALA A 517 -13.97 8.22 -19.07
C ALA A 517 -14.78 8.06 -17.77
N GLU A 518 -14.30 7.25 -16.83
CA GLU A 518 -14.93 7.12 -15.51
C GLU A 518 -14.90 8.45 -14.73
N LEU A 519 -13.78 9.16 -14.75
CA LEU A 519 -13.70 10.48 -14.13
C LEU A 519 -14.63 11.49 -14.82
N GLN A 520 -14.74 11.45 -16.16
CA GLN A 520 -15.70 12.29 -16.90
C GLN A 520 -17.14 12.05 -16.44
N ASP A 521 -17.52 10.80 -16.19
CA ASP A 521 -18.85 10.44 -15.71
C ASP A 521 -19.08 10.90 -14.26
N ILE A 522 -18.12 10.67 -13.36
CA ILE A 522 -18.19 11.08 -11.94
C ILE A 522 -18.34 12.60 -11.78
N PHE A 523 -17.71 13.36 -12.69
CA PHE A 523 -17.66 14.81 -12.70
C PHE A 523 -18.55 15.44 -13.79
N ASP A 524 -19.50 14.70 -14.34
CA ASP A 524 -20.43 15.24 -15.33
C ASP A 524 -21.17 16.47 -14.77
N GLY A 525 -21.25 17.51 -15.60
CA GLY A 525 -21.79 18.82 -15.22
C GLY A 525 -20.87 19.72 -14.38
N GLU A 526 -19.65 19.31 -14.04
CA GLU A 526 -18.64 20.15 -13.38
C GLU A 526 -17.56 20.67 -14.35
N GLN A 527 -16.70 21.60 -13.91
CA GLN A 527 -15.54 22.02 -14.70
C GLN A 527 -14.57 20.84 -14.83
N TRP A 528 -14.62 20.18 -15.98
CA TRP A 528 -13.82 19.01 -16.29
C TRP A 528 -13.42 18.98 -17.76
N ASN A 529 -12.16 19.27 -18.03
CA ASN A 529 -11.56 19.19 -19.36
C ASN A 529 -10.22 18.46 -19.29
N VAL A 530 -10.06 17.48 -20.17
CA VAL A 530 -8.81 16.76 -20.42
C VAL A 530 -8.09 17.36 -21.62
N SER A 531 -6.77 17.28 -21.64
CA SER A 531 -5.94 17.83 -22.71
C SER A 531 -5.59 16.75 -23.72
N VAL A 532 -5.97 16.98 -24.99
CA VAL A 532 -5.70 16.06 -26.10
C VAL A 532 -4.40 16.44 -26.81
N VAL A 533 -3.56 15.44 -27.10
CA VAL A 533 -2.34 15.55 -27.89
C VAL A 533 -2.47 14.61 -29.09
N ASP A 534 -2.46 15.15 -30.31
CA ASP A 534 -2.65 14.38 -31.54
C ASP A 534 -1.36 13.71 -32.02
N ARG A 535 -0.88 12.76 -31.22
CA ARG A 535 0.33 11.99 -31.54
C ARG A 535 0.19 11.19 -32.84
N ALA A 536 -1.03 10.82 -33.23
CA ALA A 536 -1.27 10.10 -34.46
C ALA A 536 -1.00 10.99 -35.69
N ALA A 537 -1.43 12.25 -35.66
CA ALA A 537 -1.07 13.22 -36.70
C ALA A 537 0.43 13.50 -36.74
N ASP A 538 1.09 13.61 -35.57
CA ASP A 538 2.54 13.79 -35.49
C ASP A 538 3.31 12.60 -36.10
N ILE A 539 2.86 11.37 -35.83
CA ILE A 539 3.41 10.15 -36.43
C ILE A 539 3.28 10.20 -37.96
N GLN A 540 2.08 10.48 -38.47
CA GLN A 540 1.85 10.57 -39.92
C GLN A 540 2.69 11.66 -40.58
N ALA A 541 2.89 12.79 -39.91
CA ALA A 541 3.74 13.88 -40.41
C ALA A 541 5.21 13.45 -40.51
N VAL A 542 5.73 12.71 -39.51
CA VAL A 542 7.11 12.20 -39.54
C VAL A 542 7.28 11.10 -40.58
N GLU A 543 6.31 10.20 -40.74
CA GLU A 543 6.33 9.17 -41.80
C GLU A 543 6.38 9.81 -43.20
N ALA A 544 5.57 10.84 -43.44
CA ALA A 544 5.61 11.59 -44.70
C ALA A 544 6.96 12.31 -44.93
N GLU A 545 7.60 12.81 -43.86
CA GLU A 545 8.93 13.42 -43.94
C GLU A 545 10.01 12.39 -44.28
N ILE A 546 9.92 11.18 -43.71
CA ILE A 546 10.81 10.04 -44.04
C ILE A 546 10.69 9.69 -45.52
N ASP A 547 9.46 9.57 -46.04
CA ASP A 547 9.23 9.28 -47.45
C ASP A 547 9.77 10.40 -48.36
N ALA A 548 9.57 11.66 -47.98
CA ALA A 548 10.08 12.80 -48.74
C ALA A 548 11.62 12.82 -48.80
N VAL A 549 12.30 12.59 -47.66
CA VAL A 549 13.76 12.52 -47.58
C VAL A 549 14.29 11.31 -48.35
N GLY A 550 13.63 10.15 -48.23
CA GLY A 550 13.99 8.94 -48.96
C GLY A 550 13.96 9.15 -50.48
N ASN A 551 12.97 9.87 -50.98
CA ASN A 551 12.75 10.12 -52.40
C ASN A 551 13.46 11.37 -52.95
N ASP A 552 14.12 12.18 -52.12
CA ASP A 552 14.84 13.38 -52.57
C ASP A 552 16.11 13.01 -53.35
N ALA A 553 16.06 13.16 -54.67
CA ALA A 553 17.18 12.89 -55.57
C ALA A 553 18.27 13.98 -55.56
N SER A 554 18.02 15.13 -54.94
CA SER A 554 18.97 16.25 -54.84
C SER A 554 19.85 16.19 -53.59
N MET A 555 19.49 15.34 -52.62
CA MET A 555 20.20 15.17 -51.35
C MET A 555 21.35 14.17 -51.50
N SER A 556 22.51 14.46 -50.87
CA SER A 556 23.63 13.50 -50.84
C SER A 556 23.29 12.27 -49.98
N ASP A 557 23.89 11.13 -50.31
CA ASP A 557 23.67 9.87 -49.57
C ASP A 557 24.02 9.99 -48.08
N GLU A 558 25.09 10.72 -47.75
CA GLU A 558 25.50 10.97 -46.36
C GLU A 558 24.46 11.79 -45.59
N GLU A 559 23.94 12.87 -46.20
CA GLU A 559 22.92 13.72 -45.58
C GLU A 559 21.60 12.99 -45.43
N LYS A 560 21.21 12.23 -46.45
CA LYS A 560 20.00 11.39 -46.44
C LYS A 560 20.07 10.37 -45.31
N THR A 561 21.19 9.66 -45.19
CA THR A 561 21.40 8.68 -44.11
C THR A 561 21.32 9.33 -42.73
N ARG A 562 21.92 10.51 -42.56
CA ARG A 562 21.87 11.25 -41.29
C ARG A 562 20.45 11.65 -40.92
N ARG A 563 19.71 12.24 -41.86
CA ARG A 563 18.33 12.71 -41.65
C ARG A 563 17.36 11.56 -41.37
N LEU A 564 17.43 10.49 -42.16
CA LEU A 564 16.58 9.31 -41.95
C LEU A 564 16.80 8.73 -40.56
N LYS A 565 18.05 8.62 -40.09
CA LYS A 565 18.35 8.15 -38.74
C LYS A 565 17.73 9.04 -37.64
N GLU A 566 17.73 10.35 -37.82
CA GLU A 566 17.09 11.30 -36.88
C GLU A 566 15.57 11.16 -36.88
N LEU A 567 14.97 11.06 -38.07
CA LEU A 567 13.52 10.89 -38.24
C LEU A 567 13.04 9.53 -37.71
N ASP A 568 13.78 8.45 -37.95
CA ASP A 568 13.49 7.12 -37.41
C ASP A 568 13.52 7.12 -35.87
N ALA A 569 14.50 7.82 -35.27
CA ALA A 569 14.56 7.97 -33.82
C ALA A 569 13.37 8.79 -33.28
N ARG A 570 12.97 9.85 -33.98
CA ARG A 570 11.79 10.66 -33.65
C ARG A 570 10.49 9.86 -33.77
N LEU A 571 10.33 9.08 -34.83
CA LEU A 571 9.19 8.20 -35.06
C LEU A 571 9.09 7.11 -33.98
N ALA A 572 10.22 6.49 -33.63
CA ALA A 572 10.28 5.50 -32.55
C ALA A 572 9.84 6.09 -31.21
N LYS A 573 10.30 7.32 -30.89
CA LYS A 573 9.87 8.04 -29.69
C LYS A 573 8.36 8.31 -29.69
N LEU A 574 7.82 8.86 -30.77
CA LEU A 574 6.39 9.16 -30.90
C LEU A 574 5.52 7.90 -30.78
N ASN A 575 5.95 6.79 -31.39
CA ASN A 575 5.26 5.51 -31.25
C ASN A 575 5.22 5.04 -29.79
N LYS A 576 6.32 5.19 -29.03
CA LYS A 576 6.34 4.86 -27.61
C LYS A 576 5.40 5.73 -26.78
N GLU A 577 5.39 7.03 -27.05
CA GLU A 577 4.46 7.97 -26.41
C GLU A 577 2.99 7.65 -26.76
N PHE A 578 2.70 7.26 -28.00
CA PHE A 578 1.35 6.86 -28.40
C PHE A 578 0.91 5.58 -27.67
N ASN A 579 1.78 4.58 -27.54
CA ASN A 579 1.44 3.32 -26.87
C ASN A 579 1.29 3.47 -25.34
N SER A 580 1.97 4.44 -24.73
CA SER A 580 1.91 4.71 -23.28
C SER A 580 0.86 5.74 -22.88
N LEU A 581 0.87 6.89 -23.55
CA LEU A 581 0.05 8.07 -23.20
C LEU A 581 -1.22 8.17 -24.05
N GLY A 582 -1.31 7.44 -25.16
CA GLY A 582 -2.42 7.52 -26.10
C GLY A 582 -2.57 8.93 -26.67
N LYS A 583 -3.80 9.45 -26.65
CA LYS A 583 -4.15 10.81 -27.09
C LYS A 583 -4.14 11.84 -25.96
N TRP A 584 -3.72 11.49 -24.75
CA TRP A 584 -3.86 12.34 -23.56
C TRP A 584 -2.56 13.04 -23.20
N SER A 585 -2.66 14.20 -22.54
CA SER A 585 -1.48 14.87 -21.99
C SER A 585 -0.83 14.04 -20.89
N LEU A 586 0.46 14.24 -20.65
CA LEU A 586 1.17 13.51 -19.60
C LEU A 586 0.56 13.75 -18.21
N GLN A 587 0.07 14.95 -17.92
CA GLN A 587 -0.55 15.24 -16.62
C GLN A 587 -1.89 14.50 -16.43
N ASP A 588 -2.71 14.41 -17.49
CA ASP A 588 -3.96 13.65 -17.45
C ASP A 588 -3.68 12.15 -17.26
N VAL A 589 -2.65 11.63 -17.95
CA VAL A 589 -2.20 10.24 -17.81
C VAL A 589 -1.71 9.97 -16.38
N ILE A 590 -0.93 10.87 -15.78
CA ILE A 590 -0.45 10.71 -14.39
C ILE A 590 -1.63 10.62 -13.42
N ASN A 591 -2.64 11.48 -13.57
CA ASN A 591 -3.84 11.41 -12.73
C ASN A 591 -4.64 10.12 -12.94
N ALA A 592 -4.78 9.67 -14.19
CA ALA A 592 -5.47 8.42 -14.51
C ALA A 592 -4.72 7.20 -13.95
N VAL A 593 -3.40 7.13 -14.12
CA VAL A 593 -2.57 6.05 -13.57
C VAL A 593 -2.58 6.05 -12.05
N GLU A 594 -2.67 7.22 -11.41
CA GLU A 594 -2.84 7.29 -9.96
C GLU A 594 -4.17 6.65 -9.51
N ASP A 595 -5.25 6.79 -10.28
CA ASP A 595 -6.51 6.12 -9.99
C ASP A 595 -6.44 4.60 -10.26
N ILE A 596 -5.69 4.17 -11.30
CA ILE A 596 -5.38 2.73 -11.50
C ILE A 596 -4.64 2.17 -10.29
N ILE A 597 -3.64 2.89 -9.77
CA ILE A 597 -2.91 2.48 -8.55
C ILE A 597 -3.85 2.48 -7.33
N CYS A 598 -4.75 3.46 -7.22
CA CYS A 598 -5.76 3.53 -6.15
C CYS A 598 -6.70 2.31 -6.17
N ASP A 599 -7.09 1.85 -7.34
CA ASP A 599 -7.90 0.64 -7.51
C ASP A 599 -7.08 -0.61 -7.15
N GLU A 600 -5.81 -0.66 -7.55
CA GLU A 600 -4.93 -1.76 -7.15
C GLU A 600 -4.73 -1.80 -5.62
N TYR A 601 -4.58 -0.65 -4.94
CA TYR A 601 -4.58 -0.57 -3.47
C TYR A 601 -5.85 -1.17 -2.86
N ALA A 602 -7.02 -0.92 -3.48
CA ALA A 602 -8.30 -1.40 -2.98
C ALA A 602 -8.33 -2.93 -2.95
N MET A 603 -7.80 -3.56 -4.00
CA MET A 603 -7.84 -5.00 -4.19
C MET A 603 -6.72 -5.72 -3.44
N GLU A 604 -5.51 -5.17 -3.52
CA GLU A 604 -4.33 -5.74 -2.90
C GLU A 604 -4.41 -5.64 -1.37
N PHE A 605 -4.79 -4.47 -0.82
CA PHE A 605 -4.77 -4.18 0.63
C PHE A 605 -6.15 -4.20 1.29
N ALA A 606 -7.13 -4.87 0.67
CA ALA A 606 -8.50 -4.89 1.17
C ALA A 606 -8.56 -5.26 2.66
N PHE A 607 -9.10 -4.35 3.46
CA PHE A 607 -9.30 -4.49 4.91
C PHE A 607 -8.01 -4.63 5.72
N GLU A 608 -6.86 -4.14 5.25
CA GLU A 608 -5.56 -4.19 5.96
C GLU A 608 -5.28 -2.94 6.84
N GLY A 609 -6.10 -1.88 6.78
CA GLY A 609 -6.06 -0.77 7.73
C GLY A 609 -5.35 0.50 7.27
N SER A 610 -5.03 0.67 5.98
CA SER A 610 -4.37 1.89 5.46
C SER A 610 -5.31 2.78 4.61
N ARG A 611 -6.51 2.29 4.28
CA ARG A 611 -7.25 2.78 3.13
C ARG A 611 -7.57 4.28 3.16
N PHE A 612 -8.13 4.80 4.25
CA PHE A 612 -8.47 6.22 4.31
C PHE A 612 -7.23 7.12 4.22
N ALA A 613 -6.13 6.75 4.89
CA ALA A 613 -4.87 7.47 4.77
C ALA A 613 -4.36 7.52 3.32
N ASP A 614 -4.46 6.41 2.58
CA ASP A 614 -4.11 6.35 1.16
C ASP A 614 -5.01 7.29 0.34
N LEU A 615 -6.34 7.21 0.50
CA LEU A 615 -7.27 8.11 -0.20
C LEU A 615 -7.00 9.58 0.08
N ALA A 616 -6.76 9.95 1.35
CA ALA A 616 -6.47 11.32 1.74
C ALA A 616 -5.14 11.80 1.14
N ARG A 617 -4.10 10.94 1.10
CA ARG A 617 -2.82 11.26 0.46
C ARG A 617 -2.99 11.48 -1.04
N LEU A 618 -3.66 10.58 -1.74
CA LEU A 618 -3.93 10.71 -3.18
C LEU A 618 -4.75 11.98 -3.48
N ALA A 619 -5.74 12.30 -2.65
CA ALA A 619 -6.49 13.55 -2.75
C ALA A 619 -5.58 14.79 -2.61
N ARG A 620 -4.64 14.81 -1.67
CA ARG A 620 -3.64 15.90 -1.56
C ARG A 620 -2.73 15.97 -2.78
N ASN A 621 -2.29 14.84 -3.31
CA ASN A 621 -1.48 14.79 -4.52
C ASN A 621 -2.24 15.37 -5.73
N LYS A 622 -3.53 15.01 -5.87
CA LYS A 622 -4.46 15.53 -6.89
C LYS A 622 -4.69 17.03 -6.76
N ASN A 623 -4.56 17.59 -5.56
CA ASN A 623 -4.57 19.03 -5.31
C ASN A 623 -3.22 19.71 -5.58
N GLY A 624 -2.18 18.95 -5.93
CA GLY A 624 -0.86 19.45 -6.27
C GLY A 624 0.11 19.59 -5.12
N LYS A 625 -0.10 18.89 -4.00
CA LYS A 625 0.88 18.83 -2.92
C LYS A 625 2.18 18.18 -3.41
N GLY A 626 3.33 18.80 -3.15
CA GLY A 626 4.66 18.20 -3.39
C GLY A 626 5.62 19.04 -4.23
N THR A 627 6.84 18.53 -4.40
CA THR A 627 7.94 19.21 -5.12
C THR A 627 8.42 18.41 -6.35
N GLY A 628 7.62 17.46 -6.83
CA GLY A 628 7.92 16.66 -8.03
C GLY A 628 7.69 17.42 -9.34
N GLY A 629 8.26 16.88 -10.43
CA GLY A 629 8.18 17.46 -11.78
C GLY A 629 6.76 17.58 -12.36
N TYR A 630 5.79 16.87 -11.77
CA TYR A 630 4.37 16.89 -12.16
C TYR A 630 3.46 17.08 -10.94
N SER A 631 3.76 18.15 -10.17
CA SER A 631 2.90 18.65 -9.09
C SER A 631 1.74 19.48 -9.67
N GLY A 632 0.51 19.20 -9.23
CA GLY A 632 -0.70 19.88 -9.67
C GLY A 632 -1.75 18.95 -10.28
N SER A 633 -3.01 19.36 -10.25
CA SER A 633 -4.02 18.81 -11.15
C SER A 633 -3.89 19.46 -12.52
N PRO A 634 -4.19 18.79 -13.64
CA PRO A 634 -4.40 19.45 -14.93
C PRO A 634 -5.34 20.66 -14.75
N ALA A 635 -5.01 21.79 -15.37
CA ALA A 635 -5.79 23.02 -15.21
C ALA A 635 -7.27 22.85 -15.57
N GLY A 636 -7.58 21.92 -16.49
CA GLY A 636 -8.94 21.60 -16.91
C GLY A 636 -9.77 20.86 -15.85
N TYR A 637 -9.16 20.34 -14.79
CA TYR A 637 -9.87 19.57 -13.76
C TYR A 637 -10.54 20.48 -12.71
N GLY A 638 -10.32 21.80 -12.77
CA GLY A 638 -10.87 22.78 -11.82
C GLY A 638 -10.14 22.83 -10.48
N ALA A 639 -10.50 23.81 -9.65
CA ALA A 639 -9.91 23.98 -8.32
C ALA A 639 -10.31 22.81 -7.38
N ASN A 640 -9.43 22.50 -6.42
CA ASN A 640 -9.65 21.48 -5.40
C ASN A 640 -10.15 20.13 -5.97
N PHE A 641 -9.55 19.68 -7.07
CA PHE A 641 -9.93 18.43 -7.71
C PHE A 641 -9.86 17.23 -6.74
N GLY A 642 -8.78 17.13 -5.97
CA GLY A 642 -8.59 16.03 -5.02
C GLY A 642 -9.64 15.97 -3.92
N GLY A 643 -10.04 17.12 -3.37
CA GLY A 643 -11.10 17.16 -2.36
C GLY A 643 -12.47 16.76 -2.93
N ARG A 644 -12.80 17.21 -4.15
CA ARG A 644 -14.03 16.76 -4.82
C ARG A 644 -13.97 15.28 -5.19
N TRP A 645 -12.83 14.78 -5.65
CA TRP A 645 -12.60 13.36 -5.93
C TRP A 645 -12.83 12.49 -4.69
N LEU A 646 -12.25 12.88 -3.55
CA LEU A 646 -12.45 12.15 -2.29
C LEU A 646 -13.92 12.18 -1.85
N ALA A 647 -14.57 13.35 -1.95
CA ALA A 647 -15.98 13.49 -1.60
C ALA A 647 -16.89 12.61 -2.46
N LYS A 648 -16.65 12.53 -3.78
CA LYS A 648 -17.41 11.66 -4.69
C LYS A 648 -17.19 10.18 -4.36
N LYS A 649 -15.93 9.78 -4.09
CA LYS A 649 -15.58 8.39 -3.75
C LYS A 649 -16.25 7.92 -2.45
N LEU A 650 -16.40 8.83 -1.49
CA LEU A 650 -16.99 8.55 -0.17
C LEU A 650 -18.47 8.98 -0.06
N ALA A 651 -19.11 9.43 -1.15
CA ALA A 651 -20.48 9.95 -1.10
C ALA A 651 -21.50 8.93 -0.57
N PHE A 652 -21.30 7.63 -0.88
CA PHE A 652 -22.17 6.54 -0.41
C PHE A 652 -22.21 6.39 1.12
N LYS A 653 -21.22 6.94 1.82
CA LYS A 653 -21.18 6.97 3.30
C LYS A 653 -22.15 7.97 3.90
N ASN A 654 -22.75 8.85 3.09
CA ASN A 654 -23.57 9.97 3.52
C ASN A 654 -22.87 10.81 4.61
N PRO A 655 -21.67 11.34 4.32
CA PRO A 655 -20.89 12.07 5.31
C PRO A 655 -21.65 13.29 5.82
N VAL A 656 -21.62 13.51 7.13
CA VAL A 656 -22.25 14.68 7.80
C VAL A 656 -21.47 15.95 7.54
N LYS A 657 -20.15 15.83 7.33
CA LYS A 657 -19.25 16.94 6.98
C LYS A 657 -19.00 16.97 5.47
N ASP A 658 -18.83 18.17 4.91
CA ASP A 658 -18.44 18.34 3.51
C ASP A 658 -16.99 17.88 3.29
N LEU A 659 -16.82 16.73 2.64
CA LEU A 659 -15.50 16.13 2.39
C LEU A 659 -14.72 16.82 1.27
N THR A 660 -15.27 17.84 0.59
CA THR A 660 -14.46 18.67 -0.29
C THR A 660 -13.47 19.54 0.50
N VAL A 661 -13.70 19.74 1.80
CA VAL A 661 -12.86 20.57 2.68
C VAL A 661 -11.91 19.68 3.49
N GLU A 662 -10.60 19.85 3.30
CA GLU A 662 -9.57 19.00 3.93
C GLU A 662 -9.60 19.01 5.46
N SER A 663 -9.97 20.12 6.11
CA SER A 663 -10.11 20.15 7.57
C SER A 663 -11.17 19.18 8.11
N ASN A 664 -12.12 18.75 7.28
CA ASN A 664 -13.15 17.76 7.64
C ASN A 664 -12.65 16.32 7.53
N TRP A 665 -11.44 16.10 6.99
CA TRP A 665 -10.81 14.78 6.89
C TRP A 665 -10.11 14.36 8.18
N TYR A 666 -10.08 15.20 9.20
CA TYR A 666 -9.44 14.89 10.47
C TYR A 666 -10.49 14.62 11.55
N LEU A 667 -10.15 13.73 12.49
CA LEU A 667 -10.91 13.58 13.72
C LEU A 667 -10.57 14.73 14.66
N ASP A 668 -11.53 15.08 15.51
CA ASP A 668 -11.22 15.86 16.70
C ASP A 668 -10.31 15.01 17.60
N MET A 669 -9.42 15.65 18.35
CA MET A 669 -8.47 14.95 19.21
C MET A 669 -8.96 14.99 20.66
N LYS A 670 -9.30 13.83 21.22
CA LYS A 670 -9.60 13.65 22.65
C LYS A 670 -8.47 14.16 23.53
#